data_AF-A0A817W1U3-F1
#
_entry.id   AF-A0A817W1U3-F1
#
_cell.length_a   1.000
_cell.length_b   1.000
_cell.length_c   1.000
_cell.angle_alpha   90.00
_cell.angle_beta   90.00
_cell.angle_gamma   90.00
#
_symmetry.space_group_name_H-M   'P 1'
#
loop_
_entity.id
_entity.type
_entity.pdbx_description
1 polymer ?
#
loop_
_entity_poly.entity_id
_entity_poly.type
_entity_poly.pdbx_seq_one_letter_code
_entity_poly.pdbx_strand_id
1 'polypeptide(L)'
;MSTEIKDNNDVHSNDEVNQDNNDVSQEINQPPSSENEQEEKIIQESSVDDKQEIEPPLLTSNNNEFPSETPSIDVSNEKDDDSTAATISEENSSALPISEENSLVLPVYEQDNNTIDDTVQSESLSQHDNTHQLLQTIADKSNKEASLTILNTLVEGDFDLDKNYIIQKPKNLHELFSIFNKMSSSLQAEILSVLIGIMRKSERNLLAAIDAQIYEKALGLLNIIDDDVVADLLVDILTVLTTLTINVNELKLLLHYLKTENRIWKKHAVKLLNIFKNLPYRHGPDEFFNFPGRNGSGIVLPPIKIWPYQNGFTITTWFRIDPVANGVIEKEKPYLYWFCTSKGHGYTAHFVGNCLVISYSKLKEKTFQHCIQYEFKPREWYMITFAHQYQRWGKSSIHCYINGQIVSNTHFPWSIESGDLFDKCYIGCTPDRHDITSFSGQLSTFYLFSIYLEPLIVQGLYKLGPAYKNQFKFENESAHVLFEAQRKAMYDGKLMNSIVFNYNPIACEEQLVLQAAPKTNVSYFVHTAHAQMLSNVRSVITYSIYSTLHSVGGIQVFFPLFGQLDHQQIDDSINYNVCSILLSTLCELIERSYTIQHQMLNSKGFLTIGYHLEKASKQHINMDVLNSLISLTTFFVKIESKNSPLLLKQLFVHIFFNPVMWIYCSVDVQMRLYTYLATEFVTYSEIYHLIQPISEIIQTLHTLKYFYWIVDPSHRSGFKPKGSDGNRPTREQIIEMRRYMLLYLKQLVIISTGTQEAELQGILNYLHTVQ
;
A
#
# COMPACT_ATOMS: atom_id res chain seq x y z
N MET A 1 67.02 -18.24 7.34
CA MET A 1 68.02 -17.52 6.52
C MET A 1 67.56 -16.08 6.47
N SER A 2 67.94 -15.26 7.47
CA SER A 2 68.99 -14.21 7.39
C SER A 2 68.66 -13.17 6.31
N THR A 3 68.48 -11.87 6.55
CA THR A 3 69.02 -10.96 7.58
C THR A 3 68.21 -9.65 7.63
N GLU A 4 68.12 -9.08 8.83
CA GLU A 4 67.78 -7.68 9.16
C GLU A 4 68.82 -6.67 8.61
N ILE A 5 68.52 -5.36 8.68
CA ILE A 5 69.36 -4.32 9.35
C ILE A 5 68.73 -2.90 9.26
N LYS A 6 68.41 -2.39 10.46
CA LYS A 6 68.64 -1.06 11.10
C LYS A 6 68.12 0.27 10.53
N ASP A 7 67.24 0.88 11.35
CA ASP A 7 67.36 2.17 12.09
C ASP A 7 68.51 3.14 11.74
N ASN A 8 68.19 4.43 11.56
CA ASN A 8 68.41 5.47 12.59
C ASN A 8 68.14 6.93 12.10
N ASN A 9 67.34 7.64 12.90
CA ASN A 9 67.58 8.96 13.53
C ASN A 9 67.69 10.32 12.79
N ASP A 10 67.14 11.29 13.54
CA ASP A 10 67.48 12.71 13.69
C ASP A 10 66.89 13.74 12.72
N VAL A 11 66.51 14.98 13.10
CA VAL A 11 65.99 15.69 14.29
C VAL A 11 66.00 17.18 13.86
N HIS A 12 64.88 17.90 14.06
CA HIS A 12 64.72 19.38 14.14
C HIS A 12 65.24 20.28 12.98
N SER A 13 64.71 21.46 12.64
CA SER A 13 63.96 22.50 13.38
C SER A 13 63.57 23.65 12.42
N ASN A 14 62.53 24.39 12.80
CA ASN A 14 62.29 25.84 12.67
C ASN A 14 61.96 26.41 11.28
N ASP A 15 60.73 26.86 11.04
CA ASP A 15 60.10 28.15 11.44
C ASP A 15 60.44 29.26 10.44
N GLU A 16 59.43 29.80 9.76
CA GLU A 16 59.11 31.23 9.79
C GLU A 16 57.78 31.54 9.06
N VAL A 17 57.13 32.58 9.58
CA VAL A 17 55.73 32.98 9.43
C VAL A 17 55.68 34.44 8.98
N ASN A 18 54.61 34.85 8.29
CA ASN A 18 53.97 36.20 8.19
C ASN A 18 53.83 36.76 6.75
N GLN A 19 52.58 36.96 6.27
CA GLN A 19 51.74 38.21 6.28
C GLN A 19 51.97 39.07 5.01
N ASP A 20 51.07 39.87 4.45
CA ASP A 20 49.61 40.10 4.42
C ASP A 20 49.42 41.26 3.39
N ASN A 21 48.30 41.28 2.64
CA ASN A 21 47.55 42.47 2.13
C ASN A 21 48.24 43.47 1.14
N ASN A 22 47.62 44.17 0.17
CA ASN A 22 46.22 44.54 -0.18
C ASN A 22 46.15 45.22 -1.59
N ASP A 23 44.99 45.08 -2.29
CA ASP A 23 44.18 46.04 -3.11
C ASP A 23 44.83 46.92 -4.25
N VAL A 24 44.22 47.36 -5.38
CA VAL A 24 42.86 47.77 -5.87
C VAL A 24 42.86 47.76 -7.44
N SER A 25 41.71 47.58 -8.15
CA SER A 25 41.13 48.49 -9.21
C SER A 25 40.14 47.84 -10.21
N GLN A 26 39.10 48.60 -10.58
CA GLN A 26 37.92 48.31 -11.44
C GLN A 26 38.14 48.54 -12.96
N GLU A 27 37.27 47.98 -13.82
CA GLU A 27 36.55 48.58 -15.01
C GLU A 27 36.09 47.49 -16.03
N ILE A 28 34.78 47.31 -16.37
CA ILE A 28 33.93 47.86 -17.47
C ILE A 28 33.81 46.99 -18.78
N ASN A 29 32.55 46.83 -19.26
CA ASN A 29 32.02 46.57 -20.64
C ASN A 29 31.59 45.16 -21.17
N GLN A 30 30.35 45.11 -21.69
CA GLN A 30 29.78 44.22 -22.75
C GLN A 30 30.08 44.81 -24.17
N PRO A 31 29.42 44.36 -25.28
CA PRO A 31 29.53 43.15 -26.13
C PRO A 31 30.15 43.52 -27.54
N PRO A 32 30.07 42.70 -28.63
CA PRO A 32 28.96 42.87 -29.61
C PRO A 32 28.60 41.66 -30.52
N SER A 33 27.63 41.91 -31.39
CA SER A 33 26.96 41.11 -32.43
C SER A 33 27.57 41.24 -33.86
N SER A 34 27.08 40.36 -34.78
CA SER A 34 26.90 40.52 -36.26
C SER A 34 28.19 40.67 -37.14
N GLU A 35 28.33 40.23 -38.40
CA GLU A 35 27.41 40.06 -39.55
C GLU A 35 28.15 39.49 -40.80
N ASN A 36 27.39 39.17 -41.87
CA ASN A 36 27.70 39.01 -43.33
C ASN A 36 27.88 37.58 -43.90
N GLU A 37 26.95 37.02 -44.69
CA GLU A 37 26.47 37.32 -46.08
C GLU A 37 27.46 36.79 -47.17
N GLN A 38 27.11 36.12 -48.29
CA GLN A 38 26.03 36.30 -49.27
C GLN A 38 26.04 35.20 -50.40
N GLU A 39 25.03 35.23 -51.30
CA GLU A 39 24.87 34.62 -52.66
C GLU A 39 24.41 33.13 -52.80
N GLU A 40 23.50 32.67 -53.71
CA GLU A 40 22.84 33.22 -54.92
C GLU A 40 21.61 32.37 -55.44
N LYS A 41 20.59 33.07 -56.00
CA LYS A 41 19.69 32.87 -57.20
C LYS A 41 18.78 31.63 -57.50
N ILE A 42 17.45 31.87 -57.44
CA ILE A 42 16.37 32.01 -58.49
C ILE A 42 16.33 31.10 -59.75
N ILE A 43 15.17 30.43 -60.01
CA ILE A 43 14.30 30.34 -61.25
C ILE A 43 12.88 29.84 -60.81
N GLN A 44 11.78 30.64 -60.81
CA GLN A 44 10.68 30.81 -61.80
C GLN A 44 9.84 29.55 -62.18
N GLU A 45 8.53 29.54 -62.46
CA GLU A 45 7.34 30.41 -62.26
C GLU A 45 6.09 29.69 -62.86
N SER A 46 4.89 30.16 -62.50
CA SER A 46 3.57 30.06 -63.19
C SER A 46 2.71 28.78 -63.02
N SER A 47 1.38 28.80 -62.97
CA SER A 47 0.31 29.79 -62.67
C SER A 47 -1.05 29.05 -62.81
N VAL A 48 -2.12 29.54 -62.17
CA VAL A 48 -3.47 29.83 -62.75
C VAL A 48 -4.53 29.90 -61.63
N ASP A 49 -5.26 31.02 -61.70
CA ASP A 49 -6.38 31.55 -60.92
C ASP A 49 -7.61 30.61 -60.74
N ASP A 50 -8.39 30.77 -59.65
CA ASP A 50 -9.54 31.69 -59.65
C ASP A 50 -10.26 31.85 -58.30
N LYS A 51 -10.87 33.03 -58.15
CA LYS A 51 -11.55 33.60 -56.97
C LYS A 51 -12.96 33.03 -56.75
N GLN A 52 -13.45 33.06 -55.50
CA GLN A 52 -14.61 33.90 -55.11
C GLN A 52 -14.92 33.86 -53.61
N GLU A 53 -15.08 35.06 -53.05
CA GLU A 53 -15.67 35.42 -51.76
C GLU A 53 -17.20 35.14 -51.72
N ILE A 54 -17.80 35.06 -50.52
CA ILE A 54 -18.86 35.98 -50.03
C ILE A 54 -19.52 35.42 -48.73
N GLU A 55 -19.78 36.37 -47.83
CA GLU A 55 -20.44 36.35 -46.51
C GLU A 55 -21.91 35.83 -46.44
N PRO A 56 -22.51 35.70 -45.23
CA PRO A 56 -23.70 34.89 -44.90
C PRO A 56 -25.04 35.65 -45.07
N PRO A 57 -26.19 34.98 -44.87
CA PRO A 57 -27.21 35.61 -44.01
C PRO A 57 -28.15 34.68 -43.19
N LEU A 58 -28.41 35.13 -41.95
CA LEU A 58 -29.70 35.35 -41.25
C LEU A 58 -30.78 34.26 -41.04
N LEU A 59 -31.32 34.37 -39.81
CA LEU A 59 -32.39 33.66 -39.10
C LEU A 59 -33.82 33.74 -39.66
N THR A 60 -34.64 32.79 -39.18
CA THR A 60 -36.05 32.86 -38.65
C THR A 60 -36.91 31.73 -39.26
N SER A 61 -37.83 31.02 -38.60
CA SER A 61 -38.44 30.99 -37.26
C SER A 61 -39.40 29.78 -37.21
N ASN A 62 -39.57 29.11 -36.07
CA ASN A 62 -40.88 28.79 -35.43
C ASN A 62 -40.83 27.60 -34.46
N ASN A 63 -41.11 27.92 -33.18
CA ASN A 63 -42.04 27.29 -32.24
C ASN A 63 -41.96 25.77 -32.00
N ASN A 64 -41.48 25.36 -30.81
CA ASN A 64 -42.33 25.10 -29.63
C ASN A 64 -41.56 24.38 -28.52
N GLU A 65 -41.76 24.87 -27.30
CA GLU A 65 -41.29 24.35 -26.03
C GLU A 65 -41.93 23.00 -25.67
N PHE A 66 -41.22 22.16 -24.91
CA PHE A 66 -41.83 21.17 -24.02
C PHE A 66 -41.15 21.20 -22.65
N PRO A 67 -41.92 21.31 -21.54
CA PRO A 67 -41.41 21.39 -20.18
C PRO A 67 -41.44 20.05 -19.43
N SER A 68 -40.74 20.06 -18.30
CA SER A 68 -40.80 19.13 -17.18
C SER A 68 -42.17 19.12 -16.48
N GLU A 69 -42.58 17.97 -15.93
CA GLU A 69 -42.97 17.74 -14.51
C GLU A 69 -43.84 16.48 -14.32
N THR A 70 -43.72 15.91 -13.11
CA THR A 70 -44.50 14.83 -12.45
C THR A 70 -46.03 14.97 -12.57
N PRO A 71 -46.86 13.91 -12.39
CA PRO A 71 -47.47 13.69 -11.06
C PRO A 71 -47.97 12.25 -10.74
N SER A 72 -48.45 12.16 -9.51
CA SER A 72 -49.11 11.10 -8.73
C SER A 72 -50.66 11.18 -8.73
N ILE A 73 -51.32 10.00 -8.63
CA ILE A 73 -52.50 9.66 -7.78
C ILE A 73 -53.97 9.96 -8.20
N ASP A 74 -54.75 8.86 -8.27
CA ASP A 74 -56.15 8.52 -7.83
C ASP A 74 -57.49 8.78 -8.58
N VAL A 75 -58.37 7.77 -8.32
CA VAL A 75 -59.87 7.62 -8.34
C VAL A 75 -60.51 7.37 -9.72
N SER A 76 -61.42 6.44 -10.03
CA SER A 76 -62.54 5.72 -9.34
C SER A 76 -63.06 4.60 -10.28
N ASN A 77 -63.33 3.36 -9.86
CA ASN A 77 -64.59 2.76 -9.34
C ASN A 77 -65.57 2.14 -10.40
N GLU A 78 -66.15 1.00 -10.00
CA GLU A 78 -67.36 0.26 -10.50
C GLU A 78 -67.21 -0.66 -11.74
N LYS A 79 -67.82 -1.86 -11.85
CA LYS A 79 -68.54 -2.85 -11.01
C LYS A 79 -68.96 -4.02 -11.96
N ASP A 80 -69.10 -5.24 -11.41
CA ASP A 80 -70.08 -6.32 -11.71
C ASP A 80 -70.24 -6.83 -13.19
N ASP A 81 -70.54 -8.07 -13.57
CA ASP A 81 -71.03 -9.29 -12.90
C ASP A 81 -70.99 -10.48 -13.89
N ASP A 82 -70.85 -11.69 -13.33
CA ASP A 82 -71.53 -12.97 -13.62
C ASP A 82 -71.47 -13.81 -14.94
N SER A 83 -71.07 -15.09 -14.72
CA SER A 83 -71.85 -16.34 -14.98
C SER A 83 -71.66 -17.25 -16.22
N THR A 84 -71.40 -18.55 -15.91
CA THR A 84 -71.87 -19.83 -16.56
C THR A 84 -71.31 -20.26 -17.93
N ALA A 85 -71.11 -21.55 -18.30
CA ALA A 85 -71.11 -22.87 -17.66
C ALA A 85 -70.55 -23.93 -18.67
N ALA A 86 -69.87 -24.97 -18.16
CA ALA A 86 -69.78 -26.41 -18.56
C ALA A 86 -69.81 -26.83 -20.07
N THR A 87 -69.10 -27.82 -20.64
CA THR A 87 -68.51 -29.12 -20.23
C THR A 87 -67.68 -29.59 -21.49
N ILE A 88 -66.51 -30.25 -21.44
CA ILE A 88 -66.24 -31.72 -21.47
C ILE A 88 -64.71 -31.89 -21.61
N SER A 89 -64.22 -32.92 -20.91
CA SER A 89 -62.88 -33.53 -20.74
C SER A 89 -62.17 -33.94 -22.07
N GLU A 90 -60.89 -34.32 -22.19
CA GLU A 90 -59.86 -34.93 -21.33
C GLU A 90 -58.47 -34.56 -21.89
N GLU A 91 -57.46 -34.34 -21.05
CA GLU A 91 -56.15 -35.04 -21.06
C GLU A 91 -55.22 -34.42 -20.01
N ASN A 92 -54.67 -35.29 -19.16
CA ASN A 92 -54.00 -34.98 -17.90
C ASN A 92 -52.66 -34.24 -18.07
N SER A 93 -52.57 -33.05 -17.47
CA SER A 93 -51.34 -32.53 -16.89
C SER A 93 -51.69 -31.86 -15.56
N SER A 94 -51.00 -32.23 -14.48
CA SER A 94 -50.99 -31.44 -13.26
C SER A 94 -49.72 -31.68 -12.48
N ALA A 95 -49.02 -30.57 -12.25
CA ALA A 95 -47.93 -30.40 -11.31
C ALA A 95 -48.37 -30.64 -9.86
N LEU A 96 -47.38 -30.90 -8.99
CA LEU A 96 -47.49 -30.76 -7.53
C LEU A 96 -46.57 -29.63 -7.04
N PRO A 97 -46.97 -28.85 -6.00
CA PRO A 97 -46.20 -27.75 -5.45
C PRO A 97 -45.44 -28.09 -4.14
N ILE A 98 -44.36 -27.33 -3.92
CA ILE A 98 -43.76 -26.81 -2.67
C ILE A 98 -43.79 -27.68 -1.39
N SER A 99 -42.61 -28.08 -0.90
CA SER A 99 -42.24 -28.06 0.55
C SER A 99 -40.73 -28.35 0.76
N GLU A 100 -40.20 -27.82 1.87
CA GLU A 100 -38.81 -27.76 2.31
C GLU A 100 -38.11 -29.11 2.60
N GLU A 101 -36.77 -29.03 2.54
CA GLU A 101 -35.69 -29.80 3.16
C GLU A 101 -35.97 -31.19 3.75
N ASN A 102 -35.26 -32.19 3.23
CA ASN A 102 -34.79 -33.31 4.04
C ASN A 102 -33.46 -33.89 3.55
N SER A 103 -32.63 -34.13 4.55
CA SER A 103 -31.30 -34.71 4.58
C SER A 103 -31.28 -36.18 4.18
N LEU A 104 -30.26 -36.60 3.43
CA LEU A 104 -29.97 -38.01 3.16
C LEU A 104 -28.55 -38.37 3.63
N VAL A 105 -28.56 -39.40 4.48
CA VAL A 105 -27.51 -40.03 5.25
C VAL A 105 -26.58 -40.86 4.36
N LEU A 106 -25.26 -40.81 4.63
CA LEU A 106 -24.25 -41.74 4.13
C LEU A 106 -23.83 -42.72 5.26
N PRO A 107 -23.35 -43.94 4.92
CA PRO A 107 -23.45 -45.11 5.79
C PRO A 107 -22.35 -45.19 6.87
N VAL A 108 -22.74 -45.78 8.00
CA VAL A 108 -21.88 -46.12 9.14
C VAL A 108 -21.05 -47.36 8.79
N TYR A 109 -19.72 -47.24 8.89
CA TYR A 109 -18.82 -48.38 9.06
C TYR A 109 -18.53 -48.54 10.56
N GLU A 110 -18.86 -49.70 11.10
CA GLU A 110 -18.44 -50.13 12.45
C GLU A 110 -16.91 -50.27 12.49
N GLN A 111 -16.26 -49.54 13.40
CA GLN A 111 -14.88 -49.77 13.79
C GLN A 111 -14.86 -50.39 15.19
N ASP A 112 -14.25 -51.57 15.25
CA ASP A 112 -13.91 -52.28 16.48
C ASP A 112 -13.03 -51.42 17.39
N ASN A 113 -13.44 -51.32 18.65
CA ASN A 113 -12.70 -50.71 19.74
C ASN A 113 -11.34 -51.38 19.93
N ASN A 114 -10.26 -50.64 19.66
CA ASN A 114 -8.95 -50.88 20.27
C ASN A 114 -8.49 -49.61 20.98
N THR A 115 -8.44 -49.70 22.31
CA THR A 115 -7.94 -48.75 23.29
C THR A 115 -6.50 -48.30 23.02
N ILE A 116 -6.29 -47.22 22.27
CA ILE A 116 -5.09 -46.35 22.31
C ILE A 116 -5.50 -44.94 21.83
N ASP A 117 -6.28 -44.18 22.61
CA ASP A 117 -6.50 -42.74 22.28
C ASP A 117 -6.78 -41.82 23.48
N ASP A 118 -7.00 -42.36 24.69
CA ASP A 118 -7.22 -41.52 25.89
C ASP A 118 -5.94 -40.91 26.47
N THR A 119 -4.75 -41.37 26.07
CA THR A 119 -3.46 -40.88 26.62
C THR A 119 -2.95 -39.60 25.95
N VAL A 120 -3.30 -39.34 24.68
CA VAL A 120 -2.77 -38.16 23.94
C VAL A 120 -3.63 -36.91 24.19
N GLN A 121 -4.94 -37.07 24.38
CA GLN A 121 -5.80 -35.94 24.76
C GLN A 121 -5.59 -35.53 26.23
N SER A 122 -5.39 -36.48 27.14
CA SER A 122 -5.13 -36.20 28.56
C SER A 122 -3.76 -35.55 28.81
N GLU A 123 -2.72 -35.90 28.04
CA GLU A 123 -1.42 -35.22 28.12
C GLU A 123 -1.49 -33.75 27.67
N SER A 124 -2.25 -33.43 26.61
CA SER A 124 -2.40 -32.05 26.12
C SER A 124 -3.16 -31.12 27.08
N LEU A 125 -4.17 -31.65 27.78
CA LEU A 125 -4.91 -30.95 28.83
C LEU A 125 -4.08 -30.79 30.11
N SER A 126 -3.28 -31.80 30.48
CA SER A 126 -2.42 -31.74 31.68
C SER A 126 -1.27 -30.73 31.54
N GLN A 127 -0.70 -30.58 30.33
CA GLN A 127 0.33 -29.58 30.06
C GLN A 127 -0.23 -28.15 30.07
N HIS A 128 -1.46 -27.97 29.60
CA HIS A 128 -2.17 -26.69 29.58
C HIS A 128 -2.35 -26.10 30.98
N ASP A 129 -2.86 -26.91 31.92
CA ASP A 129 -3.04 -26.50 33.31
C ASP A 129 -1.71 -26.17 33.99
N ASN A 130 -0.65 -26.92 33.69
CA ASN A 130 0.68 -26.68 34.26
C ASN A 130 1.29 -25.35 33.80
N THR A 131 1.18 -24.99 32.51
CA THR A 131 1.72 -23.70 32.01
C THR A 131 0.96 -22.50 32.53
N HIS A 132 -0.38 -22.56 32.57
CA HIS A 132 -1.20 -21.47 33.09
C HIS A 132 -0.95 -21.29 34.61
N GLN A 133 -0.89 -22.38 35.38
CA GLN A 133 -0.58 -22.34 36.82
C GLN A 133 0.83 -21.81 37.10
N LEU A 134 1.83 -22.19 36.28
CA LEU A 134 3.19 -21.67 36.39
C LEU A 134 3.22 -20.15 36.16
N LEU A 135 2.63 -19.68 35.06
CA LEU A 135 2.58 -18.25 34.73
C LEU A 135 1.82 -17.46 35.81
N GLN A 136 0.74 -18.02 36.36
CA GLN A 136 -0.03 -17.40 37.44
C GLN A 136 0.77 -17.30 38.74
N THR A 137 1.50 -18.35 39.13
CA THR A 137 2.35 -18.35 40.34
C THR A 137 3.51 -17.33 40.24
N ILE A 138 3.95 -17.05 39.02
CA ILE A 138 5.03 -16.10 38.73
C ILE A 138 4.52 -14.66 38.67
N ALA A 139 3.32 -14.44 38.15
CA ALA A 139 2.65 -13.14 38.10
C ALA A 139 2.57 -12.46 39.48
N ASP A 140 2.38 -13.26 40.54
CA ASP A 140 2.25 -12.80 41.92
C ASP A 140 3.57 -12.29 42.54
N LYS A 141 4.74 -12.60 41.94
CA LYS A 141 6.05 -12.32 42.53
C LYS A 141 6.70 -11.00 42.08
N SER A 142 6.10 -10.28 41.12
CA SER A 142 6.47 -8.94 40.61
C SER A 142 7.97 -8.54 40.67
N ASN A 143 8.88 -9.40 40.20
CA ASN A 143 10.33 -9.18 40.22
C ASN A 143 10.94 -9.38 38.82
N LYS A 144 12.16 -8.88 38.57
CA LYS A 144 12.91 -9.08 37.31
C LYS A 144 13.13 -10.56 36.94
N GLU A 145 13.14 -11.45 37.93
CA GLU A 145 13.19 -12.90 37.70
C GLU A 145 11.88 -13.44 37.09
N ALA A 146 10.74 -12.82 37.41
CA ALA A 146 9.44 -13.18 36.87
C ALA A 146 9.35 -12.86 35.38
N SER A 147 9.78 -11.67 34.96
CA SER A 147 9.80 -11.28 33.54
C SER A 147 10.69 -12.22 32.72
N LEU A 148 11.90 -12.51 33.20
CA LEU A 148 12.83 -13.42 32.51
C LEU A 148 12.25 -14.84 32.41
N THR A 149 11.62 -15.36 33.47
CA THR A 149 11.02 -16.70 33.44
C THR A 149 9.86 -16.79 32.45
N ILE A 150 9.02 -15.75 32.38
CA ILE A 150 7.93 -15.66 31.40
C ILE A 150 8.52 -15.65 29.98
N LEU A 151 9.53 -14.81 29.72
CA LEU A 151 10.18 -14.72 28.41
C LEU A 151 10.83 -16.05 28.01
N ASN A 152 11.53 -16.71 28.94
CA ASN A 152 12.11 -18.04 28.72
C ASN A 152 11.05 -19.09 28.35
N THR A 153 9.86 -18.99 28.95
CA THR A 153 8.73 -19.87 28.65
C THR A 153 8.16 -19.62 27.25
N LEU A 154 8.20 -18.39 26.74
CA LEU A 154 7.73 -18.05 25.39
C LEU A 154 8.67 -18.57 24.29
N VAL A 155 9.97 -18.52 24.54
CA VAL A 155 11.00 -18.92 23.55
C VAL A 155 11.50 -20.36 23.73
N GLU A 156 11.03 -21.07 24.75
CA GLU A 156 11.46 -22.42 25.13
C GLU A 156 12.97 -22.55 25.35
N GLY A 157 13.54 -21.65 26.14
CA GLY A 157 14.96 -21.64 26.48
C GLY A 157 15.37 -20.32 27.13
N ASP A 158 16.66 -20.08 27.27
CA ASP A 158 17.15 -18.81 27.79
C ASP A 158 16.87 -17.70 26.78
N PHE A 159 16.05 -16.72 27.19
CA PHE A 159 15.71 -15.56 26.39
C PHE A 159 16.94 -14.67 26.21
N ASP A 160 17.21 -14.34 24.96
CA ASP A 160 18.27 -13.41 24.57
C ASP A 160 17.78 -12.61 23.37
N LEU A 161 17.82 -11.28 23.47
CA LEU A 161 17.30 -10.37 22.45
C LEU A 161 17.98 -10.55 21.09
N ASP A 162 19.20 -11.09 21.05
CA ASP A 162 19.98 -11.28 19.83
C ASP A 162 20.05 -12.73 19.37
N LYS A 163 20.00 -13.70 20.29
CA LYS A 163 20.18 -15.12 20.00
C LYS A 163 18.89 -15.94 20.05
N ASN A 164 18.06 -15.73 21.07
CA ASN A 164 16.88 -16.56 21.31
C ASN A 164 15.66 -15.72 21.70
N TYR A 165 15.05 -15.12 20.68
CA TYR A 165 13.89 -14.24 20.79
C TYR A 165 12.70 -14.69 19.94
N ILE A 166 12.77 -15.87 19.31
CA ILE A 166 11.70 -16.40 18.47
C ILE A 166 10.69 -17.14 19.35
N ILE A 167 9.44 -16.70 19.32
CA ILE A 167 8.33 -17.33 20.04
C ILE A 167 8.07 -18.71 19.41
N GLN A 168 8.33 -19.79 20.15
CA GLN A 168 8.19 -21.15 19.64
C GLN A 168 6.74 -21.64 19.76
N LYS A 169 6.04 -21.27 20.84
CA LYS A 169 4.67 -21.70 21.13
C LYS A 169 3.72 -20.49 21.24
N PRO A 170 2.94 -20.19 20.18
CA PRO A 170 1.88 -19.18 20.22
C PRO A 170 0.93 -19.33 21.41
N LYS A 171 0.62 -20.58 21.81
CA LYS A 171 -0.26 -20.87 22.95
C LYS A 171 0.23 -20.24 24.26
N ASN A 172 1.53 -20.22 24.53
CA ASN A 172 2.06 -19.63 25.76
C ASN A 172 1.86 -18.10 25.77
N LEU A 173 1.95 -17.46 24.60
CA LEU A 173 1.66 -16.04 24.44
C LEU A 173 0.17 -15.75 24.64
N HIS A 174 -0.70 -16.61 24.13
CA HIS A 174 -2.14 -16.53 24.35
C HIS A 174 -2.48 -16.54 25.85
N GLU A 175 -1.90 -17.47 26.61
CA GLU A 175 -2.15 -17.58 28.05
C GLU A 175 -1.58 -16.43 28.86
N LEU A 176 -0.40 -15.93 28.48
CA LEU A 176 0.16 -14.72 29.10
C LEU A 176 -0.81 -13.53 29.01
N PHE A 177 -1.45 -13.33 27.85
CA PHE A 177 -2.44 -12.27 27.68
C PHE A 177 -3.77 -12.56 28.41
N SER A 178 -4.12 -13.83 28.66
CA SER A 178 -5.29 -14.20 29.48
C SER A 178 -5.15 -13.76 30.94
N ILE A 179 -3.92 -13.77 31.49
CA ILE A 179 -3.65 -13.41 32.88
C ILE A 179 -3.07 -12.00 33.05
N PHE A 180 -2.98 -11.23 31.95
CA PHE A 180 -2.23 -9.98 31.92
C PHE A 180 -2.69 -8.98 32.98
N ASN A 181 -4.01 -8.86 33.17
CA ASN A 181 -4.64 -7.95 34.13
C ASN A 181 -4.36 -8.29 35.61
N LYS A 182 -3.83 -9.49 35.92
CA LYS A 182 -3.46 -9.89 37.29
C LYS A 182 -2.03 -9.47 37.65
N MET A 183 -1.20 -9.13 36.67
CA MET A 183 0.18 -8.70 36.88
C MET A 183 0.25 -7.24 37.35
N SER A 184 1.34 -6.86 38.04
CA SER A 184 1.60 -5.45 38.37
C SER A 184 1.91 -4.63 37.11
N SER A 185 1.55 -3.33 37.10
CA SER A 185 1.78 -2.45 35.94
C SER A 185 3.24 -2.39 35.49
N SER A 186 4.18 -2.50 36.44
CA SER A 186 5.62 -2.55 36.15
C SER A 186 6.00 -3.79 35.34
N LEU A 187 5.52 -4.97 35.75
CA LEU A 187 5.78 -6.24 35.07
C LEU A 187 5.10 -6.27 33.69
N GLN A 188 3.86 -5.76 33.61
CA GLN A 188 3.14 -5.58 32.35
C GLN A 188 3.94 -4.73 31.36
N ALA A 189 4.42 -3.56 31.79
CA ALA A 189 5.16 -2.64 30.94
C ALA A 189 6.49 -3.25 30.45
N GLU A 190 7.23 -3.94 31.33
CA GLU A 190 8.48 -4.62 30.97
C GLU A 190 8.24 -5.69 29.89
N ILE A 191 7.25 -6.56 30.10
CA ILE A 191 6.92 -7.63 29.16
C ILE A 191 6.44 -7.05 27.81
N LEU A 192 5.52 -6.08 27.81
CA LEU A 192 5.03 -5.47 26.57
C LEU A 192 6.16 -4.80 25.79
N SER A 193 7.06 -4.08 26.47
CA SER A 193 8.20 -3.42 25.83
C SER A 193 9.11 -4.41 25.11
N VAL A 194 9.40 -5.56 25.75
CA VAL A 194 10.18 -6.64 25.13
C VAL A 194 9.42 -7.27 23.97
N LEU A 195 8.12 -7.57 24.14
CA LEU A 195 7.28 -8.14 23.09
C LEU A 195 7.22 -7.23 21.85
N ILE A 196 7.02 -5.92 22.03
CA ILE A 196 7.06 -4.93 20.95
C ILE A 196 8.40 -5.01 20.20
N GLY A 197 9.51 -5.05 20.94
CA GLY A 197 10.86 -5.14 20.37
C GLY A 197 11.05 -6.40 19.51
N ILE A 198 10.71 -7.58 20.04
CA ILE A 198 10.91 -8.85 19.32
C ILE A 198 9.92 -9.04 18.16
N MET A 199 8.71 -8.46 18.25
CA MET A 199 7.73 -8.48 17.16
C MET A 199 8.13 -7.55 16.01
N ARG A 200 8.60 -6.33 16.31
CA ARG A 200 9.19 -5.44 15.28
C ARG A 200 10.43 -6.07 14.64
N LYS A 201 11.22 -6.82 15.42
CA LYS A 201 12.42 -7.50 14.94
C LYS A 201 12.11 -8.70 14.05
N SER A 202 11.02 -9.46 14.27
CA SER A 202 10.76 -10.68 13.50
C SER A 202 9.30 -10.89 13.13
N GLU A 203 9.09 -11.13 11.83
CA GLU A 203 7.79 -11.51 11.28
C GLU A 203 7.33 -12.87 11.79
N ARG A 204 8.24 -13.77 12.17
CA ARG A 204 7.87 -15.04 12.82
C ARG A 204 7.16 -14.81 14.14
N ASN A 205 7.61 -13.80 14.90
CA ASN A 205 6.96 -13.41 16.16
C ASN A 205 5.62 -12.73 15.93
N LEU A 206 5.50 -11.94 14.86
CA LEU A 206 4.21 -11.38 14.44
C LEU A 206 3.22 -12.48 14.04
N LEU A 207 3.65 -13.47 13.25
CA LEU A 207 2.84 -14.64 12.90
C LEU A 207 2.47 -15.46 14.14
N ALA A 208 3.39 -15.65 15.08
CA ALA A 208 3.10 -16.33 16.35
C ALA A 208 2.06 -15.56 17.19
N ALA A 209 2.08 -14.23 17.15
CA ALA A 209 1.11 -13.39 17.84
C ALA A 209 -0.28 -13.42 17.16
N ILE A 210 -0.33 -13.55 15.83
CA ILE A 210 -1.58 -13.78 15.09
C ILE A 210 -2.14 -15.16 15.42
N ASP A 211 -1.30 -16.21 15.38
CA ASP A 211 -1.67 -17.58 15.74
C ASP A 211 -2.19 -17.66 17.19
N ALA A 212 -1.71 -16.77 18.07
CA ALA A 212 -2.14 -16.64 19.46
C ALA A 212 -3.36 -15.70 19.68
N GLN A 213 -3.90 -15.10 18.62
CA GLN A 213 -5.05 -14.17 18.67
C GLN A 213 -4.83 -12.95 19.59
N ILE A 214 -3.61 -12.41 19.59
CA ILE A 214 -3.24 -11.31 20.51
C ILE A 214 -3.99 -10.01 20.22
N TYR A 215 -4.40 -9.77 18.98
CA TYR A 215 -5.13 -8.55 18.62
C TYR A 215 -6.40 -8.36 19.45
N GLU A 216 -7.27 -9.38 19.50
CA GLU A 216 -8.54 -9.32 20.22
C GLU A 216 -8.33 -9.19 21.74
N LYS A 217 -7.37 -9.93 22.29
CA LYS A 217 -7.03 -9.86 23.72
C LYS A 217 -6.47 -8.50 24.11
N ALA A 218 -5.52 -7.96 23.34
CA ALA A 218 -4.91 -6.66 23.61
C ALA A 218 -5.96 -5.54 23.56
N LEU A 219 -6.88 -5.59 22.59
CA LEU A 219 -7.99 -4.64 22.50
C LEU A 219 -8.97 -4.78 23.69
N GLY A 220 -9.27 -6.01 24.13
CA GLY A 220 -10.10 -6.25 25.31
C GLY A 220 -9.45 -5.73 26.60
N LEU A 221 -8.15 -5.93 26.77
CA LEU A 221 -7.38 -5.43 27.92
C LEU A 221 -7.34 -3.91 27.97
N LEU A 222 -7.32 -3.23 26.83
CA LEU A 222 -7.27 -1.76 26.76
C LEU A 222 -8.44 -1.10 27.50
N ASN A 223 -9.62 -1.72 27.53
CA ASN A 223 -10.77 -1.18 28.26
C ASN A 223 -10.66 -1.35 29.78
N ILE A 224 -9.83 -2.28 30.24
CA ILE A 224 -9.72 -2.67 31.65
C ILE A 224 -8.56 -1.92 32.34
N ILE A 225 -7.46 -1.69 31.64
CA ILE A 225 -6.22 -1.16 32.24
C ILE A 225 -6.33 0.33 32.58
N ASP A 226 -5.98 0.69 33.82
CA ASP A 226 -5.92 2.07 34.32
C ASP A 226 -4.59 2.77 34.04
N ASP A 227 -3.49 2.02 34.03
CA ASP A 227 -2.15 2.58 33.85
C ASP A 227 -1.94 3.07 32.41
N ASP A 228 -1.65 4.37 32.27
CA ASP A 228 -1.49 5.01 30.97
C ASP A 228 -0.28 4.51 30.16
N VAL A 229 0.80 4.12 30.84
CA VAL A 229 2.01 3.61 30.19
C VAL A 229 1.73 2.23 29.60
N VAL A 230 1.05 1.37 30.37
CA VAL A 230 0.64 0.05 29.88
C VAL A 230 -0.37 0.17 28.73
N ALA A 231 -1.30 1.12 28.80
CA ALA A 231 -2.24 1.39 27.71
C ALA A 231 -1.51 1.83 26.42
N ASP A 232 -0.52 2.71 26.51
CA ASP A 232 0.30 3.13 25.36
C ASP A 232 1.06 1.93 24.76
N LEU A 233 1.62 1.06 25.60
CA LEU A 233 2.31 -0.16 25.15
C LEU A 233 1.35 -1.19 24.51
N LEU A 234 0.11 -1.31 24.98
CA LEU A 234 -0.90 -2.13 24.31
C LEU A 234 -1.29 -1.56 22.94
N VAL A 235 -1.43 -0.24 22.82
CA VAL A 235 -1.65 0.42 21.53
C VAL A 235 -0.46 0.17 20.59
N ASP A 236 0.76 0.16 21.11
CA ASP A 236 1.96 -0.18 20.33
C ASP A 236 1.96 -1.65 19.88
N ILE A 237 1.55 -2.61 20.73
CA ILE A 237 1.37 -4.02 20.31
C ILE A 237 0.37 -4.11 19.17
N LEU A 238 -0.81 -3.50 19.32
CA LEU A 238 -1.83 -3.49 18.27
C LEU A 238 -1.30 -2.86 16.98
N THR A 239 -0.60 -1.72 17.09
CA THR A 239 0.04 -1.04 15.97
C THR A 239 1.02 -1.96 15.25
N VAL A 240 1.90 -2.63 16.00
CA VAL A 240 2.90 -3.56 15.45
C VAL A 240 2.24 -4.75 14.76
N LEU A 241 1.15 -5.31 15.30
CA LEU A 241 0.37 -6.36 14.64
C LEU A 241 -0.23 -5.89 13.32
N THR A 242 -0.79 -4.67 13.29
CA THR A 242 -1.38 -4.11 12.04
C THR A 242 -0.36 -3.89 10.92
N THR A 243 0.95 -3.86 11.22
CA THR A 243 1.98 -3.79 10.17
C THR A 243 2.04 -5.06 9.33
N LEU A 244 1.67 -6.22 9.89
CA LEU A 244 1.63 -7.48 9.17
C LEU A 244 0.24 -7.77 8.58
N THR A 245 -0.83 -7.59 9.35
CA THR A 245 -2.20 -7.87 8.89
C THR A 245 -3.24 -7.07 9.68
N ILE A 246 -4.34 -6.72 9.03
CA ILE A 246 -5.58 -6.33 9.69
C ILE A 246 -6.75 -6.92 8.92
N ASN A 247 -7.35 -7.99 9.43
CA ASN A 247 -8.46 -8.67 8.75
C ASN A 247 -9.80 -7.93 8.97
N VAL A 248 -10.86 -8.41 8.31
CA VAL A 248 -12.22 -7.83 8.38
C VAL A 248 -12.76 -7.78 9.81
N ASN A 249 -12.51 -8.82 10.62
CA ASN A 249 -12.99 -8.90 11.99
C ASN A 249 -12.21 -7.94 12.89
N GLU A 250 -10.88 -7.90 12.76
CA GLU A 250 -10.00 -6.99 13.51
C GLU A 250 -10.32 -5.52 13.21
N LEU A 251 -10.52 -5.16 11.94
CA LEU A 251 -10.93 -3.80 11.59
C LEU A 251 -12.32 -3.46 12.15
N LYS A 252 -13.28 -4.39 12.11
CA LYS A 252 -14.60 -4.19 12.73
C LYS A 252 -14.50 -4.00 14.23
N LEU A 253 -13.67 -4.79 14.93
CA LEU A 253 -13.42 -4.65 16.36
C LEU A 253 -12.78 -3.30 16.69
N LEU A 254 -11.78 -2.88 15.92
CA LEU A 254 -11.15 -1.56 16.05
C LEU A 254 -12.17 -0.43 15.88
N LEU A 255 -12.94 -0.44 14.79
CA LEU A 255 -13.97 0.59 14.53
C LEU A 255 -15.09 0.57 15.56
N HIS A 256 -15.46 -0.62 16.07
CA HIS A 256 -16.45 -0.77 17.14
C HIS A 256 -15.94 -0.20 18.47
N TYR A 257 -14.65 -0.38 18.77
CA TYR A 257 -14.01 0.23 19.95
C TYR A 257 -13.98 1.76 19.85
N LEU A 258 -13.72 2.28 18.65
CA LEU A 258 -13.74 3.72 18.35
C LEU A 258 -15.16 4.31 18.26
N LYS A 259 -16.21 3.50 18.41
CA LYS A 259 -17.57 4.02 18.48
C LYS A 259 -17.84 4.55 19.88
N THR A 260 -18.25 5.82 19.94
CA THR A 260 -18.64 6.51 21.17
C THR A 260 -20.01 6.04 21.67
N GLU A 261 -20.19 6.10 22.99
CA GLU A 261 -21.44 5.83 23.68
C GLU A 261 -21.83 7.09 24.45
N ASN A 262 -23.05 7.58 24.28
CA ASN A 262 -23.53 8.84 24.90
C ASN A 262 -22.62 10.06 24.66
N ARG A 263 -22.01 10.16 23.47
CA ARG A 263 -21.01 11.19 23.10
C ARG A 263 -19.72 11.16 23.93
N ILE A 264 -19.41 10.02 24.53
CA ILE A 264 -18.18 9.79 25.29
C ILE A 264 -17.36 8.70 24.60
N TRP A 265 -16.07 8.96 24.42
CA TRP A 265 -15.10 7.99 23.93
C TRP A 265 -14.86 6.90 24.97
N LYS A 266 -14.74 5.65 24.49
CA LYS A 266 -14.27 4.56 25.34
C LYS A 266 -12.88 4.86 25.87
N LYS A 267 -12.52 4.23 26.98
CA LYS A 267 -11.22 4.40 27.62
C LYS A 267 -10.10 4.17 26.62
N HIS A 268 -9.13 5.08 26.57
CA HIS A 268 -7.98 5.03 25.65
C HIS A 268 -8.31 5.01 24.15
N ALA A 269 -9.57 5.22 23.74
CA ALA A 269 -9.96 5.16 22.33
C ALA A 269 -9.24 6.22 21.47
N VAL A 270 -9.00 7.41 22.02
CA VAL A 270 -8.25 8.46 21.31
C VAL A 270 -6.78 8.06 21.14
N LYS A 271 -6.17 7.37 22.12
CA LYS A 271 -4.82 6.81 21.99
C LYS A 271 -4.77 5.75 20.89
N LEU A 272 -5.79 4.88 20.83
CA LEU A 272 -5.93 3.82 19.84
C LEU A 272 -5.98 4.33 18.40
N LEU A 273 -6.50 5.55 18.16
CA LEU A 273 -6.48 6.18 16.84
C LEU A 273 -5.07 6.32 16.25
N ASN A 274 -4.01 6.31 17.07
CA ASN A 274 -2.64 6.35 16.56
C ASN A 274 -2.28 5.14 15.68
N ILE A 275 -2.99 4.01 15.78
CA ILE A 275 -2.84 2.87 14.86
C ILE A 275 -3.03 3.32 13.40
N PHE A 276 -3.96 4.25 13.16
CA PHE A 276 -4.30 4.72 11.82
C PHE A 276 -3.13 5.38 11.10
N LYS A 277 -2.18 5.97 11.83
CA LYS A 277 -0.96 6.56 11.23
C LYS A 277 -0.06 5.54 10.54
N ASN A 278 -0.12 4.27 10.94
CA ASN A 278 0.75 3.23 10.39
C ASN A 278 0.03 2.28 9.41
N LEU A 279 -1.32 2.23 9.45
CA LEU A 279 -2.12 1.38 8.57
C LEU A 279 -1.79 1.52 7.07
N PRO A 280 -1.59 2.74 6.51
CA PRO A 280 -1.31 2.91 5.08
C PRO A 280 0.10 2.47 4.65
N TYR A 281 1.01 2.24 5.60
CA TYR A 281 2.43 2.01 5.33
C TYR A 281 2.83 0.53 5.28
N ARG A 282 1.86 -0.39 5.17
CA ARG A 282 2.19 -1.82 5.04
C ARG A 282 3.05 -2.08 3.78
N HIS A 283 4.18 -2.74 4.00
CA HIS A 283 5.15 -3.09 2.95
C HIS A 283 5.17 -4.61 2.71
N GLY A 284 5.00 -5.02 1.46
CA GLY A 284 5.03 -6.43 1.05
C GLY A 284 3.68 -6.94 0.50
N PRO A 285 3.65 -8.18 0.01
CA PRO A 285 2.44 -8.79 -0.54
C PRO A 285 1.47 -9.27 0.55
N ASP A 286 0.18 -9.34 0.23
CA ASP A 286 -0.85 -9.96 1.08
C ASP A 286 -0.60 -11.48 1.23
N GLU A 287 0.03 -12.11 0.24
CA GLU A 287 0.33 -13.54 0.27
C GLU A 287 1.82 -13.84 0.00
N PHE A 288 2.38 -14.80 0.74
CA PHE A 288 3.77 -15.23 0.57
C PHE A 288 3.99 -16.64 1.13
N PHE A 289 4.98 -17.33 0.59
CA PHE A 289 5.54 -18.54 1.20
C PHE A 289 6.52 -18.14 2.29
N ASN A 290 6.37 -18.67 3.50
CA ASN A 290 7.24 -18.41 4.63
C ASN A 290 8.11 -19.63 4.93
N PHE A 291 9.44 -19.45 4.79
CA PHE A 291 10.46 -20.47 5.00
C PHE A 291 11.18 -20.22 6.34
N PRO A 292 11.16 -21.19 7.27
CA PRO A 292 11.73 -21.01 8.60
C PRO A 292 13.26 -21.17 8.67
N GLY A 293 13.94 -21.60 7.60
CA GLY A 293 15.38 -21.86 7.64
C GLY A 293 15.78 -23.10 8.44
N ARG A 294 14.90 -24.11 8.50
CA ARG A 294 15.11 -25.36 9.24
C ARG A 294 15.08 -26.58 8.31
N ASN A 295 15.57 -27.71 8.79
CA ASN A 295 15.66 -28.97 8.08
C ASN A 295 14.31 -29.36 7.48
N GLY A 296 14.34 -29.84 6.25
CA GLY A 296 13.12 -30.23 5.55
C GLY A 296 12.16 -29.06 5.27
N SER A 297 12.61 -27.81 5.25
CA SER A 297 11.81 -26.69 4.74
C SER A 297 12.16 -26.41 3.28
N GLY A 298 11.16 -26.39 2.40
CA GLY A 298 11.33 -26.11 0.98
C GLY A 298 10.08 -26.44 0.16
N ILE A 299 10.11 -26.13 -1.13
CA ILE A 299 9.10 -26.56 -2.11
C ILE A 299 9.80 -27.46 -3.13
N VAL A 300 9.29 -28.67 -3.32
CA VAL A 300 9.81 -29.69 -4.23
C VAL A 300 9.02 -29.67 -5.52
N LEU A 301 9.69 -29.54 -6.65
CA LEU A 301 9.06 -29.52 -7.96
C LEU A 301 9.05 -30.93 -8.57
N PRO A 302 8.03 -31.26 -9.38
CA PRO A 302 8.05 -32.50 -10.15
C PRO A 302 9.12 -32.43 -11.26
N PRO A 303 9.62 -33.59 -11.74
CA PRO A 303 10.56 -33.70 -12.83
C PRO A 303 10.19 -32.87 -14.07
N ILE A 304 11.08 -31.95 -14.44
CA ILE A 304 10.97 -31.16 -15.67
C ILE A 304 11.60 -31.96 -16.82
N LYS A 305 10.80 -32.25 -17.84
CA LYS A 305 11.14 -33.06 -19.01
C LYS A 305 12.11 -32.35 -19.95
N ILE A 306 11.86 -31.07 -20.20
CA ILE A 306 12.64 -30.26 -21.13
C ILE A 306 12.93 -28.93 -20.45
N TRP A 307 14.19 -28.50 -20.43
CA TRP A 307 14.52 -27.14 -19.98
C TRP A 307 14.39 -26.15 -21.14
N PRO A 308 13.77 -24.98 -20.98
CA PRO A 308 13.62 -23.99 -22.04
C PRO A 308 14.98 -23.30 -22.36
N TYR A 309 15.77 -23.82 -23.29
CA TYR A 309 17.07 -23.22 -23.63
C TYR A 309 17.08 -22.46 -24.97
N GLN A 310 16.26 -22.86 -25.95
CA GLN A 310 16.38 -22.41 -27.35
C GLN A 310 16.05 -20.92 -27.57
N ASN A 311 15.13 -20.35 -26.77
CA ASN A 311 14.74 -18.94 -26.84
C ASN A 311 15.27 -18.14 -25.63
N GLY A 312 16.21 -18.73 -24.87
CA GLY A 312 16.51 -18.27 -23.53
C GLY A 312 15.42 -18.65 -22.52
N PHE A 313 15.63 -18.23 -21.27
CA PHE A 313 14.64 -18.38 -20.21
C PHE A 313 14.81 -17.30 -19.18
N THR A 314 13.78 -17.08 -18.35
CA THR A 314 13.84 -16.11 -17.28
C THR A 314 13.24 -16.66 -16.01
N ILE A 315 13.99 -16.62 -14.90
CA ILE A 315 13.49 -16.92 -13.55
C ILE A 315 13.26 -15.58 -12.86
N THR A 316 12.09 -15.38 -12.26
CA THR A 316 11.81 -14.17 -11.47
C THR A 316 10.94 -14.47 -10.27
N THR A 317 11.25 -13.80 -9.15
CA THR A 317 10.49 -13.87 -7.91
C THR A 317 10.78 -12.62 -7.08
N TRP A 318 9.86 -12.29 -6.18
CA TRP A 318 10.18 -11.43 -5.04
C TRP A 318 10.61 -12.28 -3.86
N PHE A 319 11.60 -11.82 -3.13
CA PHE A 319 12.08 -12.48 -1.91
C PHE A 319 12.40 -11.47 -0.82
N ARG A 320 12.37 -11.95 0.42
CA ARG A 320 12.80 -11.22 1.61
C ARG A 320 13.56 -12.19 2.50
N ILE A 321 14.83 -11.88 2.80
CA ILE A 321 15.66 -12.73 3.67
C ILE A 321 15.32 -12.40 5.13
N ASP A 322 15.10 -13.42 5.96
CA ASP A 322 15.00 -13.26 7.41
C ASP A 322 15.93 -14.28 8.08
N PRO A 323 17.23 -13.98 8.26
CA PRO A 323 18.21 -14.92 8.79
C PRO A 323 17.80 -15.44 10.18
N VAL A 324 18.20 -16.67 10.50
CA VAL A 324 17.98 -17.23 11.83
C VAL A 324 19.01 -16.63 12.80
N ALA A 325 18.56 -16.21 13.99
CA ALA A 325 19.36 -15.49 14.99
C ALA A 325 20.68 -16.19 15.40
N ASN A 326 20.74 -17.52 15.29
CA ASN A 326 21.87 -18.35 15.70
C ASN A 326 22.75 -18.83 14.54
N GLY A 327 22.50 -18.37 13.30
CA GLY A 327 23.22 -18.83 12.13
C GLY A 327 24.66 -18.29 12.08
N VAL A 328 25.64 -19.17 11.85
CA VAL A 328 27.00 -18.72 11.48
C VAL A 328 26.93 -18.33 10.00
N ILE A 329 26.59 -17.07 9.74
CA ILE A 329 26.35 -16.50 8.40
C ILE A 329 27.45 -16.87 7.39
N GLU A 330 28.70 -17.00 7.84
CA GLU A 330 29.85 -17.35 6.99
C GLU A 330 29.87 -18.80 6.51
N LYS A 331 29.23 -19.73 7.24
CA LYS A 331 29.17 -21.16 6.89
C LYS A 331 27.89 -21.55 6.17
N GLU A 332 26.83 -20.76 6.34
CA GLU A 332 25.54 -21.02 5.72
C GLU A 332 25.55 -20.68 4.22
N LYS A 333 24.81 -21.48 3.45
CA LYS A 333 24.60 -21.31 2.01
C LYS A 333 23.13 -21.54 1.68
N PRO A 334 22.21 -20.68 2.15
CA PRO A 334 20.79 -20.89 1.93
C PRO A 334 20.47 -20.76 0.43
N TYR A 335 19.79 -21.76 -0.13
CA TYR A 335 19.47 -21.80 -1.56
C TYR A 335 18.12 -21.14 -1.84
N LEU A 336 18.10 -20.16 -2.74
CA LEU A 336 16.87 -19.61 -3.30
C LEU A 336 16.18 -20.65 -4.20
N TYR A 337 16.96 -21.33 -5.05
CA TYR A 337 16.50 -22.47 -5.84
C TYR A 337 17.65 -23.41 -6.20
N TRP A 338 17.28 -24.66 -6.48
CA TRP A 338 18.16 -25.72 -6.96
C TRP A 338 17.44 -26.47 -8.07
N PHE A 339 17.80 -26.25 -9.33
CA PHE A 339 17.19 -26.90 -10.49
C PHE A 339 18.23 -27.72 -11.23
N CYS A 340 18.34 -28.99 -10.86
CA CYS A 340 19.34 -29.89 -11.39
C CYS A 340 18.76 -31.24 -11.83
N THR A 341 19.52 -31.93 -12.65
CA THR A 341 19.39 -33.37 -12.92
C THR A 341 20.00 -34.18 -11.78
N SER A 342 19.70 -35.47 -11.71
CA SER A 342 20.28 -36.43 -10.76
C SER A 342 21.79 -36.60 -10.91
N LYS A 343 22.33 -36.21 -12.07
CA LYS A 343 23.77 -36.14 -12.34
C LYS A 343 24.42 -34.86 -11.78
N GLY A 344 23.62 -33.92 -11.26
CA GLY A 344 24.11 -32.63 -10.75
C GLY A 344 24.34 -31.56 -11.83
N HIS A 345 23.82 -31.78 -13.05
CA HIS A 345 23.80 -30.73 -14.07
C HIS A 345 22.64 -29.78 -13.83
N GLY A 346 22.88 -28.47 -13.83
CA GLY A 346 21.76 -27.54 -13.69
C GLY A 346 22.15 -26.13 -13.26
N TYR A 347 21.15 -25.48 -12.69
CA TYR A 347 21.16 -24.08 -12.30
C TYR A 347 20.78 -23.95 -10.83
N THR A 348 21.60 -23.21 -10.08
CA THR A 348 21.34 -22.99 -8.66
C THR A 348 21.59 -21.53 -8.30
N ALA A 349 20.87 -21.02 -7.32
CA ALA A 349 21.16 -19.73 -6.70
C ALA A 349 21.15 -19.87 -5.18
N HIS A 350 22.22 -19.42 -4.53
CA HIS A 350 22.38 -19.47 -3.07
C HIS A 350 23.04 -18.20 -2.55
N PHE A 351 22.78 -17.87 -1.28
CA PHE A 351 23.44 -16.74 -0.64
C PHE A 351 24.78 -17.15 -0.03
N VAL A 352 25.73 -16.24 -0.08
CA VAL A 352 27.00 -16.28 0.66
C VAL A 352 27.12 -14.94 1.37
N GLY A 353 26.95 -14.94 2.69
CA GLY A 353 26.65 -13.72 3.42
C GLY A 353 25.37 -13.06 2.91
N ASN A 354 25.44 -11.77 2.59
CA ASN A 354 24.32 -10.99 2.05
C ASN A 354 24.31 -10.91 0.52
N CYS A 355 25.20 -11.61 -0.18
CA CYS A 355 25.30 -11.59 -1.63
C CYS A 355 24.73 -12.88 -2.25
N LEU A 356 24.10 -12.75 -3.41
CA LEU A 356 23.53 -13.89 -4.13
C LEU A 356 24.52 -14.40 -5.17
N VAL A 357 24.77 -15.72 -5.15
CA VAL A 357 25.65 -16.42 -6.07
C VAL A 357 24.81 -17.31 -6.97
N ILE A 358 24.89 -17.07 -8.28
CA ILE A 358 24.33 -17.98 -9.28
C ILE A 358 25.42 -18.95 -9.72
N SER A 359 25.04 -20.21 -9.90
CA SER A 359 25.96 -21.27 -10.34
C SER A 359 25.36 -22.11 -11.45
N TYR A 360 26.24 -22.53 -12.34
CA TYR A 360 26.00 -23.48 -13.41
C TYR A 360 26.97 -24.65 -13.27
N SER A 361 26.44 -25.87 -13.26
CA SER A 361 27.22 -27.11 -13.13
C SER A 361 26.95 -28.07 -14.30
N LYS A 362 28.02 -28.71 -14.79
CA LYS A 362 28.00 -29.77 -15.81
C LYS A 362 29.10 -30.78 -15.47
N LEU A 363 28.85 -32.10 -15.57
CA LEU A 363 29.84 -33.13 -15.23
C LEU A 363 31.10 -32.94 -16.07
N LYS A 364 32.26 -33.23 -15.47
CA LYS A 364 33.60 -33.16 -16.07
C LYS A 364 34.08 -31.75 -16.43
N GLU A 365 33.24 -30.72 -16.30
CA GLU A 365 33.61 -29.31 -16.47
C GLU A 365 33.69 -28.60 -15.11
N LYS A 366 34.38 -27.46 -15.07
CA LYS A 366 34.48 -26.60 -13.88
C LYS A 366 33.09 -26.02 -13.58
N THR A 367 32.61 -26.10 -12.33
CA THR A 367 31.43 -25.35 -11.90
C THR A 367 31.69 -23.86 -12.12
N PHE A 368 30.81 -23.20 -12.87
CA PHE A 368 30.90 -21.78 -13.07
C PHE A 368 30.01 -21.09 -12.04
N GLN A 369 30.58 -20.14 -11.31
CA GLN A 369 29.87 -19.36 -10.30
C GLN A 369 30.04 -17.88 -10.61
N HIS A 370 28.97 -17.12 -10.40
CA HIS A 370 29.00 -15.67 -10.49
C HIS A 370 28.33 -15.07 -9.26
N CYS A 371 29.10 -14.28 -8.52
CA CYS A 371 28.61 -13.54 -7.37
C CYS A 371 28.07 -12.19 -7.85
N ILE A 372 26.78 -11.95 -7.61
CA ILE A 372 26.14 -10.69 -7.94
C ILE A 372 26.70 -9.63 -7.00
N GLN A 373 27.23 -8.55 -7.58
CA GLN A 373 27.82 -7.44 -6.85
C GLN A 373 26.73 -6.53 -6.26
N TYR A 374 25.90 -7.10 -5.38
CA TYR A 374 24.84 -6.41 -4.67
C TYR A 374 24.65 -7.05 -3.31
N GLU A 375 24.69 -6.21 -2.28
CA GLU A 375 24.48 -6.64 -0.90
C GLU A 375 23.00 -6.47 -0.53
N PHE A 376 22.30 -7.58 -0.30
CA PHE A 376 20.91 -7.57 0.10
C PHE A 376 20.79 -7.29 1.60
N LYS A 377 19.96 -6.32 1.97
CA LYS A 377 19.64 -6.09 3.37
C LYS A 377 18.61 -7.12 3.85
N PRO A 378 18.82 -7.77 4.99
CA PRO A 378 17.78 -8.59 5.61
C PRO A 378 16.50 -7.79 5.81
N ARG A 379 15.36 -8.49 5.74
CA ARG A 379 14.02 -7.99 6.08
C ARG A 379 13.47 -6.91 5.15
N GLU A 380 14.07 -6.73 3.98
CA GLU A 380 13.53 -5.93 2.89
C GLU A 380 13.10 -6.83 1.71
N TRP A 381 12.08 -6.40 0.97
CA TRP A 381 11.61 -7.10 -0.22
C TRP A 381 12.41 -6.67 -1.46
N TYR A 382 12.96 -7.65 -2.17
CA TYR A 382 13.68 -7.44 -3.42
C TYR A 382 13.06 -8.28 -4.53
N MET A 383 12.92 -7.69 -5.72
CA MET A 383 12.67 -8.46 -6.93
C MET A 383 14.00 -8.91 -7.52
N ILE A 384 14.16 -10.21 -7.75
CA ILE A 384 15.29 -10.76 -8.50
C ILE A 384 14.80 -11.35 -9.81
N THR A 385 15.51 -11.05 -10.90
CA THR A 385 15.26 -11.64 -12.21
C THR A 385 16.56 -12.10 -12.84
N PHE A 386 16.59 -13.37 -13.24
CA PHE A 386 17.67 -13.99 -13.99
C PHE A 386 17.20 -14.23 -15.42
N ALA A 387 17.59 -13.39 -16.37
CA ALA A 387 17.22 -13.52 -17.77
C ALA A 387 18.41 -14.07 -18.57
N HIS A 388 18.30 -15.31 -19.03
CA HIS A 388 19.26 -15.96 -19.90
C HIS A 388 18.95 -15.64 -21.36
N GLN A 389 19.90 -15.01 -22.05
CA GLN A 389 19.83 -14.70 -23.46
C GLN A 389 20.65 -15.73 -24.26
N TYR A 390 19.93 -16.61 -24.96
CA TYR A 390 20.57 -17.62 -25.81
C TYR A 390 21.13 -17.00 -27.09
N GLN A 391 22.34 -17.42 -27.47
CA GLN A 391 22.97 -17.07 -28.74
C GLN A 391 23.49 -18.32 -29.44
N ARG A 392 22.94 -18.62 -30.63
CA ARG A 392 23.30 -19.81 -31.42
C ARG A 392 24.74 -19.80 -31.94
N TRP A 393 25.24 -18.62 -32.31
CA TRP A 393 26.55 -18.42 -32.94
C TRP A 393 27.51 -17.60 -32.07
N GLY A 394 27.23 -17.51 -30.76
CA GLY A 394 27.95 -16.67 -29.81
C GLY A 394 27.95 -17.24 -28.40
N LYS A 395 28.45 -16.46 -27.43
CA LYS A 395 28.38 -16.82 -26.01
C LYS A 395 27.06 -16.33 -25.46
N SER A 396 26.24 -17.26 -25.00
CA SER A 396 25.01 -16.90 -24.28
C SER A 396 25.35 -16.11 -23.01
N SER A 397 24.46 -15.18 -22.64
CA SER A 397 24.65 -14.30 -21.48
C SER A 397 23.52 -14.46 -20.47
N ILE A 398 23.78 -14.09 -19.23
CA ILE A 398 22.75 -13.89 -18.21
C ILE A 398 22.80 -12.47 -17.69
N HIS A 399 21.61 -11.88 -17.65
CA HIS A 399 21.38 -10.58 -17.08
C HIS A 399 20.68 -10.78 -15.74
N CYS A 400 21.30 -10.28 -14.68
CA CYS A 400 20.74 -10.27 -13.33
C CYS A 400 20.16 -8.88 -13.07
N TYR A 401 18.86 -8.82 -12.83
CA TYR A 401 18.17 -7.60 -12.48
C TYR A 401 17.72 -7.64 -11.03
N ILE A 402 17.91 -6.52 -10.33
CA ILE A 402 17.42 -6.31 -8.97
C ILE A 402 16.50 -5.10 -9.03
N ASN A 403 15.28 -5.25 -8.51
CA ASN A 403 14.28 -4.18 -8.47
C ASN A 403 14.03 -3.52 -9.84
N GLY A 404 14.02 -4.34 -10.90
CA GLY A 404 13.77 -3.91 -12.28
C GLY A 404 14.99 -3.32 -12.99
N GLN A 405 16.13 -3.15 -12.31
CA GLN A 405 17.35 -2.56 -12.87
C GLN A 405 18.42 -3.62 -13.09
N ILE A 406 19.17 -3.53 -14.19
CA ILE A 406 20.28 -4.46 -14.46
C ILE A 406 21.44 -4.16 -13.51
N VAL A 407 21.90 -5.17 -12.78
CA VAL A 407 23.02 -5.05 -11.83
C VAL A 407 24.23 -5.85 -12.30
N SER A 408 24.01 -6.93 -13.03
CA SER A 408 25.12 -7.72 -13.56
C SER A 408 24.80 -8.36 -14.89
N ASN A 409 25.81 -8.47 -15.74
CA ASN A 409 25.79 -9.19 -17.01
C ASN A 409 27.02 -10.09 -17.08
N THR A 410 26.81 -11.39 -17.24
CA THR A 410 27.91 -12.36 -17.38
C THR A 410 27.67 -13.35 -18.50
N HIS A 411 28.75 -13.87 -19.05
CA HIS A 411 28.72 -14.86 -20.12
C HIS A 411 29.01 -16.23 -19.54
N PHE A 412 28.14 -17.20 -19.79
CA PHE A 412 28.39 -18.60 -19.45
C PHE A 412 28.31 -19.46 -20.70
N PRO A 413 29.04 -20.59 -20.76
CA PRO A 413 28.83 -21.62 -21.75
C PRO A 413 27.52 -22.38 -21.44
N TRP A 414 26.39 -21.75 -21.75
CA TRP A 414 25.06 -22.07 -21.23
C TRP A 414 24.26 -23.02 -22.13
N SER A 415 24.78 -24.22 -22.43
CA SER A 415 23.97 -25.27 -23.07
C SER A 415 24.05 -26.58 -22.30
N ILE A 416 22.98 -26.86 -21.55
CA ILE A 416 22.67 -28.22 -21.11
C ILE A 416 21.86 -28.84 -22.24
N GLU A 417 22.53 -29.34 -23.28
CA GLU A 417 21.93 -30.29 -24.20
C GLU A 417 21.97 -31.70 -23.57
N SER A 418 21.43 -31.83 -22.36
CA SER A 418 21.17 -33.15 -21.80
C SER A 418 19.72 -33.49 -22.08
N GLY A 419 19.46 -34.56 -22.82
CA GLY A 419 18.15 -35.21 -22.83
C GLY A 419 17.75 -35.82 -21.48
N ASP A 420 18.55 -35.56 -20.42
CA ASP A 420 18.29 -35.97 -19.05
C ASP A 420 17.19 -35.10 -18.42
N LEU A 421 16.40 -35.71 -17.55
CA LEU A 421 15.34 -35.06 -16.79
C LEU A 421 15.94 -34.21 -15.66
N PHE A 422 15.38 -33.03 -15.46
CA PHE A 422 15.62 -32.21 -14.27
C PHE A 422 14.71 -32.74 -13.15
N ASP A 423 15.16 -33.81 -12.50
CA ASP A 423 14.46 -34.58 -11.47
C ASP A 423 14.83 -34.19 -10.03
N LYS A 424 15.76 -33.23 -9.86
CA LYS A 424 16.16 -32.63 -8.59
C LYS A 424 15.91 -31.13 -8.63
N CYS A 425 14.62 -30.75 -8.56
CA CYS A 425 14.18 -29.36 -8.58
C CYS A 425 13.54 -28.93 -7.26
N TYR A 426 14.08 -27.87 -6.65
CA TYR A 426 13.70 -27.39 -5.34
C TYR A 426 13.71 -25.85 -5.30
N ILE A 427 12.80 -25.26 -4.55
CA ILE A 427 12.78 -23.85 -4.18
C ILE A 427 12.99 -23.76 -2.67
N GLY A 428 13.88 -22.87 -2.24
CA GLY A 428 14.17 -22.64 -0.83
C GLY A 428 14.98 -23.75 -0.13
N CYS A 429 15.44 -24.79 -0.84
CA CYS A 429 16.24 -25.87 -0.25
C CYS A 429 17.04 -26.65 -1.30
N THR A 430 17.83 -27.59 -0.81
CA THR A 430 18.64 -28.54 -1.58
C THR A 430 18.08 -29.97 -1.46
N PRO A 431 18.54 -30.91 -2.30
CA PRO A 431 18.08 -32.31 -2.24
C PRO A 431 18.31 -33.01 -0.89
N ASP A 432 19.38 -32.65 -0.18
CA ASP A 432 19.75 -33.16 1.15
C ASP A 432 18.98 -32.47 2.29
N ARG A 433 18.35 -31.31 2.01
CA ARG A 433 17.45 -30.59 2.91
C ARG A 433 18.06 -30.18 4.25
N HIS A 434 19.36 -29.90 4.26
CA HIS A 434 20.12 -29.55 5.46
C HIS A 434 19.83 -28.11 5.93
N ASP A 435 19.84 -27.86 7.25
CA ASP A 435 19.66 -26.55 7.89
C ASP A 435 20.51 -25.45 7.25
N ILE A 436 21.83 -25.68 7.12
CA ILE A 436 22.79 -24.70 6.57
C ILE A 436 22.52 -24.31 5.12
N THR A 437 21.71 -25.09 4.40
CA THR A 437 21.35 -24.87 3.00
C THR A 437 19.90 -24.44 2.80
N SER A 438 19.11 -24.42 3.88
CA SER A 438 17.69 -24.12 3.83
C SER A 438 17.46 -22.61 3.83
N PHE A 439 16.60 -22.14 2.93
CA PHE A 439 16.25 -20.73 2.85
C PHE A 439 15.45 -20.28 4.08
N SER A 440 15.75 -19.08 4.53
CA SER A 440 15.17 -18.48 5.72
C SER A 440 14.63 -17.10 5.33
N GLY A 441 13.31 -16.97 5.24
CA GLY A 441 12.67 -15.75 4.74
C GLY A 441 11.35 -16.00 4.03
N GLN A 442 10.93 -15.05 3.22
CA GLN A 442 9.67 -15.09 2.48
C GLN A 442 9.91 -15.07 0.97
N LEU A 443 9.08 -15.78 0.21
CA LEU A 443 9.00 -15.69 -1.25
C LEU A 443 7.58 -15.34 -1.67
N SER A 444 7.43 -14.45 -2.66
CA SER A 444 6.15 -14.28 -3.34
C SER A 444 6.00 -15.31 -4.48
N THR A 445 5.18 -15.02 -5.46
CA THR A 445 5.00 -15.79 -6.68
C THR A 445 6.32 -16.04 -7.40
N PHE A 446 6.60 -17.31 -7.69
CA PHE A 446 7.82 -17.74 -8.36
C PHE A 446 7.52 -18.14 -9.81
N TYR A 447 8.11 -17.43 -10.77
CA TYR A 447 7.91 -17.65 -12.20
C TYR A 447 9.15 -18.22 -12.88
N LEU A 448 8.91 -19.12 -13.85
CA LEU A 448 9.85 -19.46 -14.92
C LEU A 448 9.19 -19.19 -16.28
N PHE A 449 9.86 -18.39 -17.10
CA PHE A 449 9.48 -18.10 -18.49
C PHE A 449 10.43 -18.78 -19.47
N SER A 450 9.89 -19.26 -20.60
CA SER A 450 10.65 -19.93 -21.67
C SER A 450 11.25 -18.97 -22.70
N ILE A 451 11.45 -17.71 -22.32
CA ILE A 451 12.02 -16.65 -23.14
C ILE A 451 12.96 -15.77 -22.32
N TYR A 452 13.86 -15.07 -23.00
CA TYR A 452 14.55 -13.91 -22.44
C TYR A 452 13.57 -12.74 -22.26
N LEU A 453 13.47 -12.18 -21.05
CA LEU A 453 12.70 -10.96 -20.81
C LEU A 453 13.54 -9.70 -21.02
N GLU A 454 13.05 -8.82 -21.87
CA GLU A 454 13.67 -7.53 -22.15
C GLU A 454 13.58 -6.57 -20.94
N PRO A 455 14.51 -5.60 -20.80
CA PRO A 455 14.53 -4.66 -19.69
C PRO A 455 13.19 -3.92 -19.47
N LEU A 456 12.46 -3.59 -20.55
CA LEU A 456 11.16 -2.91 -20.46
C LEU A 456 10.12 -3.77 -19.72
N ILE A 457 10.08 -5.09 -20.00
CA ILE A 457 9.18 -6.04 -19.35
C ILE A 457 9.63 -6.28 -17.90
N VAL A 458 10.94 -6.41 -17.65
CA VAL A 458 11.47 -6.60 -16.28
C VAL A 458 11.18 -5.39 -15.39
N GLN A 459 11.29 -4.17 -15.92
CA GLN A 459 10.85 -2.96 -15.20
C GLN A 459 9.34 -2.95 -14.96
N GLY A 460 8.55 -3.42 -15.92
CA GLY A 460 7.10 -3.60 -15.75
C GLY A 460 6.77 -4.59 -14.64
N LEU A 461 7.43 -5.74 -14.57
CA LEU A 461 7.28 -6.72 -13.48
C LEU A 461 7.58 -6.12 -12.11
N TYR A 462 8.65 -5.31 -12.01
CA TYR A 462 8.97 -4.61 -10.77
C TYR A 462 7.86 -3.62 -10.38
N LYS A 463 7.31 -2.89 -11.36
CA LYS A 463 6.21 -1.94 -11.14
C LYS A 463 4.92 -2.63 -10.70
N LEU A 464 4.64 -3.84 -11.16
CA LEU A 464 3.50 -4.63 -10.66
C LEU A 464 3.62 -5.00 -9.17
N GLY A 465 4.84 -4.99 -8.62
CA GLY A 465 5.11 -5.18 -7.20
C GLY A 465 5.05 -6.64 -6.74
N PRO A 466 5.36 -6.90 -5.47
CA PRO A 466 5.44 -8.25 -4.92
C PRO A 466 4.09 -8.97 -4.84
N ALA A 467 2.97 -8.24 -4.87
CA ALA A 467 1.63 -8.83 -4.78
C ALA A 467 1.12 -9.39 -6.13
N TYR A 468 1.83 -9.16 -7.23
CA TYR A 468 1.42 -9.64 -8.53
C TYR A 468 1.58 -11.16 -8.64
N LYS A 469 0.51 -11.82 -9.08
CA LYS A 469 0.39 -13.28 -9.07
C LYS A 469 -0.39 -13.87 -10.26
N ASN A 470 -0.71 -13.03 -11.23
CA ASN A 470 -1.57 -13.38 -12.37
C ASN A 470 -0.75 -13.93 -13.55
N GLN A 471 -1.42 -14.16 -14.69
CA GLN A 471 -0.88 -14.82 -15.87
C GLN A 471 -0.58 -13.86 -17.03
N PHE A 472 -0.68 -12.54 -16.82
CA PHE A 472 -0.53 -11.51 -17.85
C PHE A 472 -1.56 -11.64 -18.98
N LYS A 473 -2.79 -12.03 -18.64
CA LYS A 473 -3.84 -12.31 -19.64
C LYS A 473 -4.62 -11.05 -20.01
N PHE A 474 -4.89 -10.18 -19.04
CA PHE A 474 -5.72 -9.00 -19.24
C PHE A 474 -5.05 -7.73 -18.69
N GLU A 475 -5.14 -6.61 -19.42
CA GLU A 475 -4.54 -5.32 -18.99
C GLU A 475 -5.09 -4.81 -17.64
N ASN A 476 -6.35 -5.15 -17.32
CA ASN A 476 -7.02 -4.78 -16.07
C ASN A 476 -6.44 -5.50 -14.83
N GLU A 477 -5.58 -6.50 -15.02
CA GLU A 477 -4.79 -7.09 -13.93
C GLU A 477 -3.81 -6.08 -13.30
N SER A 478 -3.51 -4.99 -14.01
CA SER A 478 -2.68 -3.89 -13.52
C SER A 478 -3.52 -2.61 -13.34
N ALA A 479 -3.76 -2.22 -12.09
CA ALA A 479 -4.56 -1.04 -11.72
C ALA A 479 -3.84 0.30 -11.97
N HIS A 480 -3.24 0.46 -13.17
CA HIS A 480 -2.61 1.68 -13.71
C HIS A 480 -1.17 1.96 -13.25
N VAL A 481 -0.46 0.96 -12.70
CA VAL A 481 0.95 1.12 -12.29
C VAL A 481 1.94 1.14 -13.47
N LEU A 482 1.51 0.68 -14.65
CA LEU A 482 2.36 0.51 -15.82
C LEU A 482 2.20 1.66 -16.82
N PHE A 483 3.33 2.09 -17.42
CA PHE A 483 3.32 2.99 -18.57
C PHE A 483 2.72 2.30 -19.81
N GLU A 484 2.22 3.08 -20.77
CA GLU A 484 1.57 2.52 -21.97
C GLU A 484 2.48 1.56 -22.76
N ALA A 485 3.76 1.89 -22.91
CA ALA A 485 4.73 1.03 -23.59
C ALA A 485 4.92 -0.32 -22.86
N GLN A 486 5.01 -0.30 -21.53
CA GLN A 486 5.12 -1.51 -20.71
C GLN A 486 3.87 -2.36 -20.80
N ARG A 487 2.69 -1.73 -20.68
CA ARG A 487 1.39 -2.42 -20.77
C ARG A 487 1.23 -3.13 -22.13
N LYS A 488 1.52 -2.44 -23.24
CA LYS A 488 1.49 -3.07 -24.57
C LYS A 488 2.48 -4.25 -24.69
N ALA A 489 3.68 -4.12 -24.13
CA ALA A 489 4.70 -5.17 -24.19
C ALA A 489 4.37 -6.39 -23.32
N MET A 490 3.69 -6.21 -22.18
CA MET A 490 3.38 -7.30 -21.25
C MET A 490 2.12 -8.08 -21.58
N TYR A 491 1.12 -7.42 -22.19
CA TYR A 491 -0.20 -8.00 -22.46
C TYR A 491 -0.45 -8.30 -23.95
N ASP A 492 0.61 -8.42 -24.77
CA ASP A 492 0.51 -8.88 -26.17
C ASP A 492 0.31 -10.41 -26.32
N GLY A 493 0.23 -11.12 -25.20
CA GLY A 493 0.08 -12.57 -25.11
C GLY A 493 1.38 -13.37 -25.16
N LYS A 494 2.52 -12.80 -25.59
CA LYS A 494 3.80 -13.52 -25.63
C LYS A 494 4.26 -13.92 -24.24
N LEU A 495 4.15 -13.01 -23.27
CA LEU A 495 4.56 -13.26 -21.90
C LEU A 495 3.72 -14.40 -21.28
N MET A 496 2.39 -14.32 -21.39
CA MET A 496 1.45 -15.36 -20.95
C MET A 496 1.80 -16.74 -21.54
N ASN A 497 2.02 -16.81 -22.86
CA ASN A 497 2.30 -18.06 -23.56
C ASN A 497 3.70 -18.64 -23.23
N SER A 498 4.60 -17.83 -22.70
CA SER A 498 5.95 -18.25 -22.30
C SER A 498 6.06 -18.78 -20.87
N ILE A 499 5.00 -18.70 -20.06
CA ILE A 499 5.03 -19.21 -18.68
C ILE A 499 5.22 -20.73 -18.70
N VAL A 500 6.37 -21.20 -18.19
CA VAL A 500 6.66 -22.62 -17.92
C VAL A 500 6.01 -23.03 -16.62
N PHE A 501 6.22 -22.24 -15.57
CA PHE A 501 5.49 -22.35 -14.33
C PHE A 501 5.34 -21.05 -13.56
N ASN A 502 4.30 -21.03 -12.74
CA ASN A 502 3.91 -19.98 -11.82
C ASN A 502 3.43 -20.68 -10.54
N TYR A 503 4.26 -20.70 -9.50
CA TYR A 503 3.87 -21.16 -8.17
C TYR A 503 3.54 -19.96 -7.30
N ASN A 504 2.28 -19.87 -6.89
CA ASN A 504 1.70 -18.75 -6.17
C ASN A 504 1.26 -19.20 -4.77
N PRO A 505 1.57 -18.44 -3.70
CA PRO A 505 1.14 -18.75 -2.33
C PRO A 505 -0.38 -19.00 -2.20
N ILE A 506 -1.23 -18.28 -2.91
CA ILE A 506 -2.70 -18.47 -2.80
C ILE A 506 -3.19 -19.77 -3.45
N ALA A 507 -2.40 -20.35 -4.34
CA ALA A 507 -2.74 -21.55 -5.09
C ALA A 507 -2.18 -22.78 -4.37
N CYS A 508 -2.46 -22.93 -3.07
CA CYS A 508 -2.00 -24.05 -2.26
C CYS A 508 -3.16 -24.75 -1.58
N GLU A 509 -3.06 -26.07 -1.46
CA GLU A 509 -3.97 -26.91 -0.68
C GLU A 509 -3.12 -27.80 0.24
N GLU A 510 -3.11 -27.47 1.53
CA GLU A 510 -2.20 -28.06 2.52
C GLU A 510 -0.73 -28.04 2.07
N GLN A 511 -0.18 -29.20 1.67
CA GLN A 511 1.19 -29.35 1.17
C GLN A 511 1.27 -29.32 -0.37
N LEU A 512 0.16 -29.28 -1.08
CA LEU A 512 0.14 -29.22 -2.54
C LEU A 512 0.25 -27.76 -3.00
N VAL A 513 1.21 -27.47 -3.87
CA VAL A 513 1.37 -26.16 -4.52
C VAL A 513 0.92 -26.28 -5.96
N LEU A 514 -0.20 -25.66 -6.28
CA LEU A 514 -0.80 -25.73 -7.61
C LEU A 514 -0.01 -24.86 -8.60
N GLN A 515 0.25 -25.43 -9.76
CA GLN A 515 0.79 -24.72 -10.91
C GLN A 515 -0.30 -23.82 -11.50
N ALA A 516 -0.03 -22.52 -11.57
CA ALA A 516 -0.96 -21.51 -12.06
C ALA A 516 -0.60 -21.00 -13.47
N ALA A 517 0.13 -21.77 -14.28
CA ALA A 517 0.35 -21.43 -15.69
C ALA A 517 -0.93 -21.63 -16.54
N PRO A 518 -1.12 -20.88 -17.65
CA PRO A 518 -2.25 -21.10 -18.56
C PRO A 518 -2.32 -22.54 -19.07
N LYS A 519 -3.51 -23.16 -19.01
CA LYS A 519 -3.72 -24.57 -19.44
C LYS A 519 -3.42 -24.82 -20.92
N THR A 520 -3.40 -23.77 -21.74
CA THR A 520 -3.08 -23.81 -23.17
C THR A 520 -1.59 -23.93 -23.44
N ASN A 521 -0.73 -23.65 -22.45
CA ASN A 521 0.71 -23.71 -22.63
C ASN A 521 1.19 -25.16 -22.70
N VAL A 522 2.26 -25.39 -23.46
CA VAL A 522 2.89 -26.71 -23.55
C VAL A 522 3.46 -27.09 -22.19
N SER A 523 3.15 -28.29 -21.71
CA SER A 523 3.73 -28.79 -20.46
C SER A 523 5.21 -29.12 -20.64
N TYR A 524 6.03 -28.56 -19.76
CA TYR A 524 7.45 -28.89 -19.64
C TYR A 524 7.71 -30.04 -18.66
N PHE A 525 6.69 -30.55 -17.98
CA PHE A 525 6.81 -31.58 -16.95
C PHE A 525 6.52 -32.98 -17.49
N VAL A 526 7.08 -34.00 -16.84
CA VAL A 526 6.83 -35.41 -17.19
C VAL A 526 5.39 -35.83 -16.85
N HIS A 527 4.86 -35.33 -15.74
CA HIS A 527 3.53 -35.61 -15.23
C HIS A 527 2.85 -34.31 -14.78
N THR A 528 2.01 -34.38 -13.75
CA THR A 528 1.38 -33.20 -13.14
C THR A 528 2.43 -32.18 -12.72
N ALA A 529 2.24 -30.93 -13.12
CA ALA A 529 3.16 -29.82 -12.83
C ALA A 529 2.99 -29.24 -11.41
N HIS A 530 2.19 -29.87 -10.55
CA HIS A 530 1.98 -29.41 -9.18
C HIS A 530 3.20 -29.74 -8.31
N ALA A 531 3.65 -28.78 -7.51
CA ALA A 531 4.76 -28.92 -6.60
C ALA A 531 4.28 -29.35 -5.20
N GLN A 532 5.22 -29.77 -4.35
CA GLN A 532 4.97 -30.18 -2.97
C GLN A 532 5.69 -29.24 -1.99
N MET A 533 4.95 -28.54 -1.16
CA MET A 533 5.43 -27.79 -0.01
C MET A 533 5.76 -28.75 1.14
N LEU A 534 6.98 -28.68 1.67
CA LEU A 534 7.38 -29.50 2.81
C LEU A 534 6.80 -28.95 4.13
N SER A 535 6.67 -29.82 5.14
CA SER A 535 5.88 -29.58 6.38
C SER A 535 6.22 -28.30 7.15
N ASN A 536 7.44 -27.78 7.01
CA ASN A 536 7.91 -26.60 7.74
C ASN A 536 7.68 -25.28 6.97
N VAL A 537 7.35 -25.33 5.68
CA VAL A 537 7.01 -24.14 4.90
C VAL A 537 5.51 -23.92 4.99
N ARG A 538 5.10 -22.65 5.16
CA ARG A 538 3.69 -22.26 5.20
C ARG A 538 3.40 -21.32 4.05
N SER A 539 2.27 -21.51 3.39
CA SER A 539 1.65 -20.42 2.63
C SER A 539 0.90 -19.54 3.62
N VAL A 540 1.27 -18.27 3.67
CA VAL A 540 0.72 -17.29 4.60
C VAL A 540 -0.15 -16.31 3.82
N ILE A 541 -1.36 -16.10 4.31
CA ILE A 541 -2.30 -15.11 3.80
C ILE A 541 -2.52 -14.07 4.90
N THR A 542 -2.27 -12.82 4.54
CA THR A 542 -2.43 -11.64 5.38
C THR A 542 -3.29 -10.62 4.64
N TYR A 543 -3.83 -9.64 5.36
CA TYR A 543 -4.75 -8.67 4.78
C TYR A 543 -4.21 -7.26 4.99
N SER A 544 -3.98 -6.55 3.87
CA SER A 544 -3.72 -5.11 3.92
C SER A 544 -4.99 -4.34 4.30
N ILE A 545 -4.82 -3.13 4.81
CA ILE A 545 -5.95 -2.22 5.01
C ILE A 545 -6.74 -2.00 3.71
N TYR A 546 -6.07 -2.01 2.55
CA TYR A 546 -6.71 -1.82 1.24
C TYR A 546 -7.65 -2.98 0.88
N SER A 547 -7.20 -4.24 1.03
CA SER A 547 -8.03 -5.42 0.75
C SER A 547 -9.15 -5.58 1.78
N THR A 548 -8.87 -5.27 3.05
CA THR A 548 -9.87 -5.28 4.12
C THR A 548 -10.94 -4.23 3.93
N LEU A 549 -10.58 -2.98 3.61
CA LEU A 549 -11.56 -1.92 3.33
C LEU A 549 -12.46 -2.29 2.15
N HIS A 550 -11.88 -2.82 1.07
CA HIS A 550 -12.66 -3.31 -0.07
C HIS A 550 -13.71 -4.35 0.36
N SER A 551 -13.34 -5.25 1.26
CA SER A 551 -14.21 -6.32 1.76
C SER A 551 -15.28 -5.84 2.76
N VAL A 552 -15.01 -4.80 3.55
CA VAL A 552 -15.96 -4.27 4.55
C VAL A 552 -17.01 -3.33 3.92
N GLY A 553 -16.77 -2.86 2.70
CA GLY A 553 -17.70 -2.00 1.95
C GLY A 553 -17.08 -0.70 1.44
N GLY A 554 -15.81 -0.44 1.75
CA GLY A 554 -15.02 0.67 1.21
C GLY A 554 -14.62 1.70 2.26
N ILE A 555 -13.93 2.74 1.79
CA ILE A 555 -13.37 3.81 2.62
C ILE A 555 -14.41 4.56 3.49
N GLN A 556 -15.69 4.54 3.10
CA GLN A 556 -16.75 5.24 3.83
C GLN A 556 -16.97 4.74 5.27
N VAL A 557 -16.41 3.58 5.64
CA VAL A 557 -16.43 3.07 7.01
C VAL A 557 -15.77 4.02 8.02
N PHE A 558 -14.86 4.90 7.56
CA PHE A 558 -14.23 5.90 8.41
C PHE A 558 -15.05 7.18 8.59
N PHE A 559 -15.99 7.49 7.69
CA PHE A 559 -16.74 8.76 7.74
C PHE A 559 -17.52 8.97 9.06
N PRO A 560 -18.15 7.94 9.67
CA PRO A 560 -18.80 8.10 10.97
C PRO A 560 -17.87 8.59 12.10
N LEU A 561 -16.54 8.41 11.99
CA LEU A 561 -15.59 8.91 12.99
C LEU A 561 -15.49 10.44 12.96
N PHE A 562 -15.67 11.08 11.80
CA PHE A 562 -15.75 12.55 11.69
C PHE A 562 -17.01 13.12 12.35
N GLY A 563 -18.07 12.31 12.48
CA GLY A 563 -19.28 12.70 13.22
C GLY A 563 -19.11 12.74 14.74
N GLN A 564 -17.96 12.30 15.26
CA GLN A 564 -17.70 12.12 16.70
C GLN A 564 -16.58 13.04 17.20
N LEU A 565 -16.13 14.03 16.41
CA LEU A 565 -14.98 14.88 16.74
C LEU A 565 -15.15 15.65 18.07
N ASP A 566 -16.34 16.21 18.31
CA ASP A 566 -16.64 16.97 19.52
C ASP A 566 -16.98 16.10 20.74
N HIS A 567 -16.86 14.77 20.64
CA HIS A 567 -17.17 13.87 21.74
C HIS A 567 -16.07 13.90 22.80
N GLN A 568 -16.47 13.77 24.07
CA GLN A 568 -15.59 13.93 25.22
C GLN A 568 -14.87 12.62 25.55
N GLN A 569 -13.67 12.73 26.12
CA GLN A 569 -12.99 11.63 26.78
C GLN A 569 -13.60 11.41 28.19
N ILE A 570 -13.15 10.37 28.89
CA ILE A 570 -13.66 10.03 30.23
C ILE A 570 -13.33 11.13 31.26
N ASP A 571 -12.28 11.92 31.03
CA ASP A 571 -11.87 13.07 31.84
C ASP A 571 -12.56 14.38 31.44
N ASP A 572 -13.67 14.29 30.69
CA ASP A 572 -14.45 15.41 30.11
C ASP A 572 -13.70 16.28 29.08
N SER A 573 -12.44 15.95 28.76
CA SER A 573 -11.63 16.69 27.79
C SER A 573 -12.00 16.35 26.35
N ILE A 574 -11.85 17.31 25.43
CA ILE A 574 -12.00 17.09 23.98
C ILE A 574 -10.60 17.12 23.36
N ASN A 575 -10.25 16.07 22.62
CA ASN A 575 -8.97 16.01 21.92
C ASN A 575 -9.11 16.56 20.49
N TYR A 576 -8.59 17.76 20.27
CA TYR A 576 -8.69 18.42 18.97
C TYR A 576 -7.83 17.81 17.86
N ASN A 577 -6.87 16.93 18.19
CA ASN A 577 -5.99 16.29 17.21
C ASN A 577 -6.63 15.12 16.46
N VAL A 578 -7.79 14.61 16.90
CA VAL A 578 -8.49 13.47 16.26
C VAL A 578 -8.72 13.70 14.76
N CYS A 579 -9.14 14.91 14.38
CA CYS A 579 -9.38 15.25 12.97
C CYS A 579 -8.09 15.16 12.13
N SER A 580 -6.97 15.63 12.66
CA SER A 580 -5.67 15.54 11.99
C SER A 580 -5.29 14.09 11.70
N ILE A 581 -5.41 13.21 12.70
CA ILE A 581 -5.11 11.78 12.55
C ILE A 581 -5.99 11.11 11.50
N LEU A 582 -7.31 11.34 11.56
CA LEU A 582 -8.24 10.73 10.60
C LEU A 582 -8.00 11.22 9.18
N LEU A 583 -7.81 12.53 9.01
CA LEU A 583 -7.66 13.12 7.69
C LEU A 583 -6.30 12.79 7.07
N SER A 584 -5.21 12.83 7.85
CA SER A 584 -3.89 12.43 7.35
C SER A 584 -3.90 10.97 6.89
N THR A 585 -4.50 10.08 7.68
CA THR A 585 -4.68 8.66 7.30
C THR A 585 -5.48 8.52 6.01
N LEU A 586 -6.60 9.24 5.88
CA LEU A 586 -7.39 9.21 4.65
C LEU A 586 -6.60 9.72 3.44
N CYS A 587 -5.86 10.84 3.58
CA CYS A 587 -4.99 11.35 2.53
C CYS A 587 -3.98 10.28 2.11
N GLU A 588 -3.26 9.66 3.05
CA GLU A 588 -2.27 8.62 2.75
C GLU A 588 -2.88 7.38 2.07
N LEU A 589 -4.08 6.95 2.48
CA LEU A 589 -4.80 5.85 1.82
C LEU A 589 -5.18 6.20 0.38
N ILE A 590 -5.61 7.43 0.13
CA ILE A 590 -5.96 7.95 -1.20
C ILE A 590 -4.71 8.05 -2.07
N GLU A 591 -3.59 8.54 -1.54
CA GLU A 591 -2.33 8.68 -2.29
C GLU A 591 -1.78 7.32 -2.75
N ARG A 592 -2.03 6.26 -1.99
CA ARG A 592 -1.44 4.94 -2.20
C ARG A 592 -2.34 3.96 -2.96
N SER A 593 -3.63 4.25 -3.13
CA SER A 593 -4.58 3.31 -3.73
C SER A 593 -5.59 3.94 -4.67
N TYR A 594 -5.53 3.52 -5.92
CA TYR A 594 -6.52 3.88 -6.95
C TYR A 594 -7.93 3.40 -6.59
N THR A 595 -8.07 2.21 -5.98
CA THR A 595 -9.37 1.68 -5.54
C THR A 595 -9.97 2.59 -4.48
N ILE A 596 -9.18 3.10 -3.54
CA ILE A 596 -9.64 4.05 -2.53
C ILE A 596 -10.02 5.39 -3.16
N GLN A 597 -9.24 5.90 -4.11
CA GLN A 597 -9.59 7.10 -4.90
C GLN A 597 -10.97 6.96 -5.56
N HIS A 598 -11.22 5.81 -6.20
CA HIS A 598 -12.51 5.53 -6.84
C HIS A 598 -13.66 5.42 -5.82
N GLN A 599 -13.43 4.77 -4.67
CA GLN A 599 -14.40 4.71 -3.58
C GLN A 599 -14.71 6.10 -3.01
N MET A 600 -13.71 6.98 -2.86
CA MET A 600 -13.92 8.37 -2.42
C MET A 600 -14.78 9.16 -3.41
N LEU A 601 -14.58 8.97 -4.73
CA LEU A 601 -15.43 9.60 -5.74
C LEU A 601 -16.89 9.13 -5.65
N ASN A 602 -17.10 7.83 -5.63
CA ASN A 602 -18.44 7.23 -5.63
C ASN A 602 -19.22 7.56 -4.35
N SER A 603 -18.52 7.62 -3.22
CA SER A 603 -19.13 7.97 -1.92
C SER A 603 -19.25 9.48 -1.70
N LYS A 604 -18.81 10.32 -2.64
CA LYS A 604 -18.69 11.79 -2.45
C LYS A 604 -17.95 12.12 -1.15
N GLY A 605 -16.81 11.48 -0.93
CA GLY A 605 -16.11 11.46 0.36
C GLY A 605 -15.76 12.86 0.89
N PHE A 606 -15.21 13.74 0.06
CA PHE A 606 -14.88 15.11 0.49
C PHE A 606 -16.10 15.96 0.84
N LEU A 607 -17.25 15.73 0.20
CA LEU A 607 -18.51 16.38 0.59
C LEU A 607 -18.93 15.92 1.98
N THR A 608 -18.88 14.62 2.25
CA THR A 608 -19.25 14.06 3.56
C THR A 608 -18.31 14.54 4.66
N ILE A 609 -17.01 14.53 4.41
CA ILE A 609 -15.99 15.07 5.34
C ILE A 609 -16.23 16.56 5.58
N GLY A 610 -16.42 17.35 4.50
CA GLY A 610 -16.71 18.78 4.59
C GLY A 610 -17.93 19.08 5.46
N TYR A 611 -19.02 18.33 5.28
CA TYR A 611 -20.23 18.44 6.09
C TYR A 611 -19.99 18.18 7.58
N HIS A 612 -19.21 17.14 7.93
CA HIS A 612 -18.88 16.87 9.33
C HIS A 612 -18.01 17.97 9.95
N LEU A 613 -17.01 18.45 9.21
CA LEU A 613 -16.13 19.53 9.66
C LEU A 613 -16.84 20.89 9.77
N GLU A 614 -17.86 21.15 8.95
CA GLU A 614 -18.74 22.30 9.11
C GLU A 614 -19.50 22.28 10.44
N LYS A 615 -19.93 21.10 10.89
CA LYS A 615 -20.66 20.94 12.15
C LYS A 615 -19.77 20.89 13.39
N ALA A 616 -18.55 20.39 13.24
CA ALA A 616 -17.60 20.25 14.33
C ALA A 616 -17.02 21.60 14.80
N SER A 617 -16.48 21.61 16.02
CA SER A 617 -15.69 22.72 16.56
C SER A 617 -14.52 23.06 15.65
N LYS A 618 -14.30 24.36 15.38
CA LYS A 618 -13.22 24.82 14.49
C LYS A 618 -11.82 24.65 15.07
N GLN A 619 -11.72 24.31 16.36
CA GLN A 619 -10.45 23.93 16.99
C GLN A 619 -9.88 22.63 16.41
N HIS A 620 -10.72 21.74 15.84
CA HIS A 620 -10.26 20.54 15.15
C HIS A 620 -9.55 20.85 13.81
N ILE A 621 -9.79 22.01 13.22
CA ILE A 621 -9.20 22.42 11.95
C ILE A 621 -7.90 23.19 12.25
N ASN A 622 -6.84 22.43 12.51
CA ASN A 622 -5.52 22.94 12.85
C ASN A 622 -4.57 22.97 11.62
N MET A 623 -3.32 23.35 11.86
CA MET A 623 -2.32 23.45 10.79
C MET A 623 -2.02 22.09 10.12
N ASP A 624 -2.05 21.00 10.88
CA ASP A 624 -1.79 19.65 10.37
C ASP A 624 -2.89 19.19 9.39
N VAL A 625 -4.15 19.51 9.72
CA VAL A 625 -5.31 19.28 8.83
C VAL A 625 -5.12 20.02 7.51
N LEU A 626 -4.79 21.31 7.56
CA LEU A 626 -4.57 22.12 6.35
C LEU A 626 -3.38 21.60 5.53
N ASN A 627 -2.26 21.29 6.17
CA ASN A 627 -1.07 20.77 5.50
C ASN A 627 -1.32 19.40 4.84
N SER A 628 -2.12 18.53 5.46
CA SER A 628 -2.52 17.24 4.88
C SER A 628 -3.35 17.43 3.60
N LEU A 629 -4.25 18.40 3.57
CA LEU A 629 -5.05 18.74 2.38
C LEU A 629 -4.20 19.36 1.26
N ILE A 630 -3.24 20.23 1.62
CA ILE A 630 -2.29 20.84 0.67
C ILE A 630 -1.38 19.77 0.06
N SER A 631 -0.87 18.85 0.88
CA SER A 631 -0.06 17.71 0.42
C SER A 631 -0.83 16.86 -0.58
N LEU A 632 -2.08 16.52 -0.26
CA LEU A 632 -2.94 15.73 -1.14
C LEU A 632 -3.23 16.44 -2.46
N THR A 633 -3.41 17.77 -2.42
CA THR A 633 -3.57 18.59 -3.62
C THR A 633 -2.32 18.51 -4.49
N THR A 634 -1.14 18.66 -3.89
CA THR A 634 0.15 18.56 -4.57
C THR A 634 0.35 17.17 -5.19
N PHE A 635 -0.09 16.12 -4.51
CA PHE A 635 -0.08 14.75 -5.02
C PHE A 635 -0.94 14.61 -6.28
N PHE A 636 -2.20 15.06 -6.24
CA PHE A 636 -3.10 14.94 -7.39
C PHE A 636 -2.63 15.68 -8.63
N VAL A 637 -1.93 16.80 -8.45
CA VAL A 637 -1.35 17.58 -9.56
C VAL A 637 -0.12 16.91 -10.14
N LYS A 638 0.70 16.24 -9.31
CA LYS A 638 1.92 15.58 -9.78
C LYS A 638 1.65 14.24 -10.45
N ILE A 639 0.52 13.59 -10.14
CA ILE A 639 0.19 12.26 -10.64
C ILE A 639 -0.93 12.33 -11.68
N GLU A 640 -0.57 11.99 -12.92
CA GLU A 640 -1.49 11.78 -14.04
C GLU A 640 -2.33 10.50 -13.83
N SER A 641 -3.38 10.59 -13.01
CA SER A 641 -4.39 9.52 -12.88
C SER A 641 -5.75 9.99 -13.40
N LYS A 642 -6.58 9.05 -13.88
CA LYS A 642 -7.95 9.37 -14.36
C LYS A 642 -8.85 9.96 -13.26
N ASN A 643 -8.59 9.64 -11.99
CA ASN A 643 -9.42 10.05 -10.86
C ASN A 643 -8.93 11.36 -10.22
N SER A 644 -7.63 11.68 -10.33
CA SER A 644 -7.01 12.89 -9.76
C SER A 644 -7.83 14.15 -10.04
N PRO A 645 -8.27 14.44 -11.29
CA PRO A 645 -8.91 15.71 -11.58
C PRO A 645 -10.31 15.85 -10.96
N LEU A 646 -11.05 14.75 -10.88
CA LEU A 646 -12.39 14.72 -10.25
C LEU A 646 -12.29 14.87 -8.73
N LEU A 647 -11.31 14.20 -8.11
CA LEU A 647 -11.06 14.29 -6.66
C LEU A 647 -10.59 15.69 -6.28
N LEU A 648 -9.71 16.28 -7.09
CA LEU A 648 -9.25 17.65 -6.93
C LEU A 648 -10.45 18.61 -6.96
N LYS A 649 -11.35 18.49 -7.94
CA LYS A 649 -12.57 19.31 -8.02
C LYS A 649 -13.44 19.18 -6.76
N GLN A 650 -13.69 17.96 -6.27
CA GLN A 650 -14.48 17.77 -5.04
C GLN A 650 -13.80 18.38 -3.82
N LEU A 651 -12.48 18.20 -3.68
CA LEU A 651 -11.68 18.77 -2.59
C LEU A 651 -11.79 20.31 -2.57
N PHE A 652 -11.70 20.96 -3.73
CA PHE A 652 -11.83 22.42 -3.80
C PHE A 652 -13.23 22.90 -3.47
N VAL A 653 -14.25 22.34 -4.13
CA VAL A 653 -15.64 22.80 -3.98
C VAL A 653 -16.15 22.60 -2.56
N HIS A 654 -15.85 21.46 -1.94
CA HIS A 654 -16.45 21.09 -0.65
C HIS A 654 -15.60 21.46 0.57
N ILE A 655 -14.29 21.66 0.41
CA ILE A 655 -13.37 21.95 1.52
C ILE A 655 -12.72 23.33 1.35
N PHE A 656 -11.85 23.53 0.36
CA PHE A 656 -11.06 24.77 0.27
C PHE A 656 -11.89 26.04 0.04
N PHE A 657 -12.89 25.98 -0.85
CA PHE A 657 -13.74 27.14 -1.18
C PHE A 657 -14.98 27.28 -0.30
N ASN A 658 -15.03 26.54 0.79
CA ASN A 658 -16.14 26.60 1.73
C ASN A 658 -15.85 27.59 2.88
N PRO A 659 -16.28 28.87 2.79
CA PRO A 659 -15.92 29.87 3.78
C PRO A 659 -16.51 29.60 5.18
N VAL A 660 -17.59 28.83 5.28
CA VAL A 660 -18.23 28.47 6.56
C VAL A 660 -17.30 27.58 7.40
N MET A 661 -16.51 26.73 6.74
CA MET A 661 -15.53 25.87 7.40
C MET A 661 -14.40 26.70 8.03
N TRP A 662 -13.90 27.72 7.34
CA TRP A 662 -12.63 28.40 7.68
C TRP A 662 -12.79 29.65 8.54
N ILE A 663 -13.92 30.35 8.48
CA ILE A 663 -14.04 31.70 9.05
C ILE A 663 -13.76 31.79 10.57
N TYR A 664 -14.04 30.74 11.34
CA TYR A 664 -13.77 30.71 12.79
C TYR A 664 -12.57 29.83 13.18
N CYS A 665 -11.75 29.39 12.21
CA CYS A 665 -10.46 28.76 12.49
C CYS A 665 -9.47 29.77 13.07
N SER A 666 -8.33 29.30 13.61
CA SER A 666 -7.27 30.21 14.05
C SER A 666 -6.78 31.08 12.89
N VAL A 667 -6.31 32.29 13.22
CA VAL A 667 -5.82 33.25 12.23
C VAL A 667 -4.69 32.65 11.40
N ASP A 668 -3.77 31.91 12.03
CA ASP A 668 -2.63 31.29 11.35
C ASP A 668 -3.07 30.29 10.28
N VAL A 669 -4.10 29.47 10.55
CA VAL A 669 -4.65 28.51 9.60
C VAL A 669 -5.31 29.23 8.42
N GLN A 670 -6.11 30.27 8.70
CA GLN A 670 -6.75 31.07 7.65
C GLN A 670 -5.69 31.78 6.77
N MET A 671 -4.67 32.37 7.39
CA MET A 671 -3.58 33.04 6.68
C MET A 671 -2.80 32.07 5.78
N ARG A 672 -2.45 30.88 6.29
CA ARG A 672 -1.77 29.84 5.52
C ARG A 672 -2.60 29.39 4.32
N LEU A 673 -3.91 29.19 4.51
CA LEU A 673 -4.84 28.79 3.43
C LEU A 673 -4.88 29.82 2.30
N TYR A 674 -5.13 31.09 2.61
CA TYR A 674 -5.24 32.11 1.56
C TYR A 674 -3.90 32.44 0.92
N THR A 675 -2.80 32.31 1.67
CA THR A 675 -1.45 32.37 1.08
C THR A 675 -1.24 31.24 0.08
N TYR A 676 -1.53 29.99 0.49
CA TYR A 676 -1.43 28.81 -0.38
C TYR A 676 -2.19 29.01 -1.69
N LEU A 677 -3.48 29.39 -1.58
CA LEU A 677 -4.35 29.62 -2.73
C LEU A 677 -3.79 30.71 -3.65
N ALA A 678 -3.21 31.77 -3.10
CA ALA A 678 -2.72 32.91 -3.89
C ALA A 678 -1.33 32.69 -4.52
N THR A 679 -0.49 31.82 -3.95
CA THR A 679 0.92 31.70 -4.36
C THR A 679 1.32 30.34 -4.89
N GLU A 680 0.97 29.25 -4.22
CA GLU A 680 1.42 27.90 -4.59
C GLU A 680 0.44 27.28 -5.57
N PHE A 681 -0.84 27.34 -5.23
CA PHE A 681 -1.91 26.72 -6.00
C PHE A 681 -2.00 27.24 -7.44
N VAL A 682 -1.92 28.57 -7.61
CA VAL A 682 -2.02 29.20 -8.94
C VAL A 682 -0.77 29.02 -9.79
N THR A 683 0.21 28.21 -9.39
CA THR A 683 1.37 27.87 -10.25
C THR A 683 1.18 26.58 -11.01
N TYR A 684 0.17 25.78 -10.67
CA TYR A 684 -0.05 24.48 -11.27
C TYR A 684 -0.74 24.59 -12.63
N SER A 685 -0.01 24.33 -13.71
CA SER A 685 -0.46 24.43 -15.11
C SER A 685 -1.66 23.55 -15.45
N GLU A 686 -1.79 22.39 -14.84
CA GLU A 686 -2.86 21.42 -15.14
C GLU A 686 -4.20 21.76 -14.47
N ILE A 687 -4.16 22.54 -13.39
CA ILE A 687 -5.36 22.88 -12.61
C ILE A 687 -6.29 23.81 -13.40
N TYR A 688 -5.75 24.61 -14.32
CA TYR A 688 -6.54 25.58 -15.09
C TYR A 688 -7.57 24.94 -16.03
N HIS A 689 -7.38 23.67 -16.42
CA HIS A 689 -8.36 22.92 -17.20
C HIS A 689 -9.44 22.25 -16.32
N LEU A 690 -9.26 22.23 -15.00
CA LEU A 690 -10.08 21.48 -14.04
C LEU A 690 -11.00 22.36 -13.20
N ILE A 691 -10.60 23.61 -13.02
CA ILE A 691 -11.34 24.68 -12.36
C ILE A 691 -12.20 25.39 -13.40
N GLN A 692 -13.44 25.74 -13.07
CA GLN A 692 -14.32 26.47 -14.00
C GLN A 692 -14.28 27.97 -13.68
N PRO A 693 -13.30 28.75 -14.16
CA PRO A 693 -12.81 29.98 -13.52
C PRO A 693 -13.90 30.96 -13.05
N ILE A 694 -15.01 31.06 -13.79
CA ILE A 694 -16.23 31.77 -13.41
C ILE A 694 -16.75 31.40 -12.01
N SER A 695 -16.91 30.10 -11.71
CA SER A 695 -17.49 29.61 -10.45
C SER A 695 -16.61 30.01 -9.26
N GLU A 696 -15.29 29.85 -9.38
CA GLU A 696 -14.35 30.14 -8.30
C GLU A 696 -14.13 31.63 -8.09
N ILE A 697 -14.15 32.44 -9.17
CA ILE A 697 -14.17 33.91 -9.09
C ILE A 697 -15.40 34.36 -8.31
N ILE A 698 -16.60 33.90 -8.70
CA ILE A 698 -17.85 34.28 -8.04
C ILE A 698 -17.85 33.83 -6.58
N GLN A 699 -17.38 32.62 -6.27
CA GLN A 699 -17.32 32.08 -4.91
C GLN A 699 -16.33 32.85 -4.02
N THR A 700 -15.20 33.29 -4.58
CA THR A 700 -14.21 34.11 -3.86
C THR A 700 -14.76 35.52 -3.61
N LEU A 701 -15.42 36.14 -4.59
CA LEU A 701 -16.10 37.43 -4.41
C LEU A 701 -17.22 37.35 -3.37
N HIS A 702 -18.00 36.27 -3.37
CA HIS A 702 -19.01 35.99 -2.36
C HIS A 702 -18.38 35.86 -0.96
N THR A 703 -17.25 35.16 -0.84
CA THR A 703 -16.49 35.03 0.40
C THR A 703 -15.99 36.39 0.92
N LEU A 704 -15.41 37.20 0.03
CA LEU A 704 -14.97 38.56 0.35
C LEU A 704 -16.12 39.47 0.79
N LYS A 705 -17.30 39.32 0.19
CA LYS A 705 -18.48 40.14 0.47
C LYS A 705 -19.14 39.78 1.80
N TYR A 706 -19.43 38.50 2.02
CA TYR A 706 -20.27 38.07 3.14
C TYR A 706 -19.49 37.66 4.39
N PHE A 707 -18.25 37.19 4.25
CA PHE A 707 -17.47 36.59 5.34
C PHE A 707 -16.34 37.51 5.79
N TYR A 708 -15.51 37.96 4.85
CA TYR A 708 -14.29 38.74 5.14
C TYR A 708 -14.47 40.26 4.95
N TRP A 709 -15.60 40.82 5.36
CA TRP A 709 -15.87 42.26 5.29
C TRP A 709 -15.03 43.05 6.32
N ILE A 710 -14.60 44.28 5.95
CA ILE A 710 -13.79 45.15 6.83
C ILE A 710 -14.68 45.99 7.76
N VAL A 711 -15.80 46.48 7.22
CA VAL A 711 -16.81 47.29 7.93
C VAL A 711 -18.15 46.61 7.71
N ASP A 712 -19.00 46.59 8.74
CA ASP A 712 -20.30 45.92 8.69
C ASP A 712 -21.14 46.49 7.52
N PRO A 713 -21.49 45.66 6.52
CA PRO A 713 -22.20 46.11 5.34
C PRO A 713 -23.70 46.35 5.57
N SER A 714 -24.26 45.89 6.70
CA SER A 714 -25.71 45.91 6.99
C SER A 714 -26.32 47.30 6.85
N HIS A 715 -25.62 48.32 7.35
CA HIS A 715 -26.09 49.69 7.38
C HIS A 715 -26.02 50.42 6.04
N ARG A 716 -25.19 49.94 5.10
CA ARG A 716 -24.93 50.63 3.81
C ARG A 716 -25.61 49.98 2.63
N SER A 717 -25.67 48.64 2.64
CA SER A 717 -26.01 47.84 1.46
C SER A 717 -27.22 46.92 1.69
N GLY A 718 -27.74 46.85 2.92
CA GLY A 718 -28.90 46.02 3.27
C GLY A 718 -28.63 44.51 3.33
N PHE A 719 -27.41 44.05 3.02
CA PHE A 719 -27.05 42.64 3.10
C PHE A 719 -26.62 42.26 4.52
N LYS A 720 -27.15 41.12 5.02
CA LYS A 720 -26.76 40.58 6.32
C LYS A 720 -25.39 39.90 6.24
N PRO A 721 -24.35 40.41 6.93
CA PRO A 721 -23.05 39.75 6.97
C PRO A 721 -23.12 38.40 7.68
N LYS A 722 -22.16 37.53 7.34
CA LYS A 722 -21.84 36.29 8.07
C LYS A 722 -20.55 36.50 8.87
N GLY A 723 -20.28 35.62 9.83
CA GLY A 723 -19.02 35.68 10.60
C GLY A 723 -19.01 36.67 11.76
N SER A 724 -20.16 37.02 12.31
CA SER A 724 -20.31 37.92 13.48
C SER A 724 -20.64 37.18 14.77
N ASP A 725 -20.98 35.91 14.68
CA ASP A 725 -21.46 34.99 15.72
C ASP A 725 -20.36 34.11 16.33
N GLY A 726 -19.09 34.33 15.97
CA GLY A 726 -17.96 33.54 16.45
C GLY A 726 -16.65 34.35 16.53
N ASN A 727 -15.56 33.64 16.81
CA ASN A 727 -14.24 34.27 16.94
C ASN A 727 -13.78 34.81 15.57
N ARG A 728 -13.68 36.13 15.45
CA ARG A 728 -13.39 36.83 14.19
C ARG A 728 -11.97 37.41 14.22
N PRO A 729 -11.18 37.30 13.14
CA PRO A 729 -9.88 37.96 13.05
C PRO A 729 -9.96 39.48 13.22
N THR A 730 -8.86 40.11 13.66
CA THR A 730 -8.80 41.55 13.82
C THR A 730 -8.90 42.27 12.47
N ARG A 731 -9.22 43.58 12.49
CA ARG A 731 -9.31 44.38 11.26
C ARG A 731 -8.06 44.30 10.40
N GLU A 732 -6.88 44.35 11.01
CA GLU A 732 -5.58 44.26 10.31
C GLU A 732 -5.40 42.90 9.66
N GLN A 733 -5.70 41.82 10.39
CA GLN A 733 -5.64 40.46 9.87
C GLN A 733 -6.62 40.22 8.72
N ILE A 734 -7.85 40.76 8.82
CA ILE A 734 -8.83 40.70 7.73
C ILE A 734 -8.31 41.44 6.49
N ILE A 735 -7.70 42.61 6.65
CA ILE A 735 -7.11 43.35 5.53
C ILE A 735 -6.03 42.49 4.85
N GLU A 736 -5.20 41.80 5.62
CA GLU A 736 -4.15 40.94 5.09
C GLU A 736 -4.72 39.71 4.37
N MET A 737 -5.71 39.02 4.94
CA MET A 737 -6.39 37.89 4.29
C MET A 737 -7.05 38.32 2.98
N ARG A 738 -7.72 39.48 2.98
CA ARG A 738 -8.32 40.07 1.77
C ARG A 738 -7.27 40.36 0.70
N ARG A 739 -6.08 40.83 1.08
CA ARG A 739 -4.97 41.04 0.13
C ARG A 739 -4.63 39.74 -0.60
N TYR A 740 -4.51 38.61 0.12
CA TYR A 740 -4.25 37.31 -0.49
C TYR A 740 -5.41 36.82 -1.37
N MET A 741 -6.66 36.95 -0.92
CA MET A 741 -7.83 36.60 -1.76
C MET A 741 -7.91 37.44 -3.05
N LEU A 742 -7.61 38.74 -2.98
CA LEU A 742 -7.58 39.62 -4.14
C LEU A 742 -6.40 39.30 -5.07
N LEU A 743 -5.26 38.91 -4.51
CA LEU A 743 -4.12 38.41 -5.29
C LEU A 743 -4.50 37.12 -6.02
N TYR A 744 -5.16 36.18 -5.33
CA TYR A 744 -5.68 34.96 -5.95
C TYR A 744 -6.65 35.27 -7.10
N LEU A 745 -7.63 36.15 -6.89
CA LEU A 745 -8.55 36.60 -7.94
C LEU A 745 -7.83 37.22 -9.15
N LYS A 746 -6.85 38.09 -8.89
CA LYS A 746 -6.02 38.69 -9.95
C LYS A 746 -5.34 37.62 -10.80
N GLN A 747 -4.75 36.61 -10.15
CA GLN A 747 -4.05 35.55 -10.88
C GLN A 747 -5.02 34.71 -11.73
N LEU A 748 -6.21 34.37 -11.21
CA LEU A 748 -7.23 33.66 -11.99
C LEU A 748 -7.62 34.41 -13.28
N VAL A 749 -7.87 35.72 -13.17
CA VAL A 749 -8.31 36.56 -14.30
C VAL A 749 -7.20 36.77 -15.34
N ILE A 750 -5.94 36.88 -14.91
CA ILE A 750 -4.80 37.09 -15.83
C ILE A 750 -4.51 35.83 -16.64
N ILE A 751 -4.74 34.65 -16.05
CA ILE A 751 -4.32 33.38 -16.63
C ILE A 751 -5.40 32.78 -17.56
N SER A 752 -6.68 33.05 -17.32
CA SER A 752 -7.74 32.78 -18.31
C SER A 752 -7.46 33.57 -19.59
N THR A 753 -7.50 32.93 -20.76
CA THR A 753 -7.29 33.55 -22.08
C THR A 753 -8.40 34.55 -22.43
N GLY A 754 -8.40 35.70 -21.76
CA GLY A 754 -9.45 36.72 -21.79
C GLY A 754 -10.49 36.53 -20.68
N THR A 755 -10.93 37.64 -20.09
CA THR A 755 -12.01 37.69 -19.11
C THR A 755 -13.33 37.38 -19.82
N GLN A 756 -14.03 36.32 -19.41
CA GLN A 756 -15.36 36.03 -19.95
C GLN A 756 -16.36 37.08 -19.46
N GLU A 757 -17.36 37.44 -20.26
CA GLU A 757 -18.33 38.50 -19.94
C GLU A 757 -19.03 38.28 -18.59
N ALA A 758 -19.32 37.03 -18.24
CA ALA A 758 -19.89 36.64 -16.95
C ALA A 758 -18.95 36.91 -15.75
N GLU A 759 -17.64 36.75 -15.92
CA GLU A 759 -16.65 37.02 -14.87
C GLU A 759 -16.55 38.52 -14.62
N LEU A 760 -16.49 39.30 -15.70
CA LEU A 760 -16.46 40.75 -15.64
C LEU A 760 -17.74 41.29 -14.97
N GLN A 761 -18.91 40.77 -15.34
CA GLN A 761 -20.17 41.15 -14.70
C GLN A 761 -20.19 40.81 -13.21
N GLY A 762 -19.65 39.65 -12.80
CA GLY A 762 -19.51 39.27 -11.40
C GLY A 762 -18.63 40.24 -10.60
N ILE A 763 -17.48 40.62 -11.17
CA ILE A 763 -16.56 41.60 -10.58
C ILE A 763 -17.20 42.99 -10.49
N LEU A 764 -17.85 43.45 -11.56
CA LEU A 764 -18.55 44.74 -11.59
C LEU A 764 -19.69 44.79 -10.56
N ASN A 765 -20.49 43.72 -10.45
CA ASN A 765 -21.55 43.62 -9.44
C ASN A 765 -21.00 43.66 -8.01
N TYR A 766 -19.86 42.99 -7.76
CA TYR A 766 -19.18 43.07 -6.47
C TYR A 766 -18.72 44.51 -6.16
N LEU A 767 -18.05 45.17 -7.12
CA LEU A 767 -17.58 46.55 -6.94
C LEU A 767 -18.74 47.53 -6.71
N HIS A 768 -19.85 47.37 -7.44
CA HIS A 768 -21.04 48.20 -7.28
C HIS A 768 -21.73 48.00 -5.92
N THR A 769 -21.63 46.80 -5.32
CA THR A 769 -22.26 46.51 -4.02
C THR A 769 -21.36 46.76 -2.80
N VAL A 770 -20.07 47.02 -3.00
CA VAL A 770 -19.08 47.20 -1.91
C VAL A 770 -18.58 48.65 -1.82
N GLN A 771 -18.96 49.53 -2.76
CA GLN A 771 -18.93 51.01 -2.57
C GLN A 771 -19.78 51.40 -1.35
#